data_AF-A0A2R6K770-F1
#
_entry.id   AF-A0A2R6K770-F1
#
_cell.length_a   1.000
_cell.length_b   1.000
_cell.length_c   1.000
_cell.angle_alpha   90.00
_cell.angle_beta   90.00
_cell.angle_gamma   90.00
#
_symmetry.space_group_name_H-M   'P 1'
#
loop_
_entity.id
_entity.type
_entity.pdbx_description
1 polymer ?
#
loop_
_entity_poly.entity_id
_entity_poly.type
_entity_poly.pdbx_seq_one_letter_code
_entity_poly.pdbx_strand_id
1 'polypeptide(L)'
;MSSEPVSLDLDRRSFMKASALAGGLALGGGATGHALAQDGSGEPPDGALGDEGELVKSVCNYCSVGCGFKGERKGDAFIGMEPWFENPHNNGSLCSKGASIYGTEHSEKRLKHPMKLEGGEWTKISWNDAMEEITSEFDRIRQEFGPDSVMWMGSAHFSNEDAYAFRKLAALFGTTNVDHQARICHSTTVSGLANTWGYGAMTNTLNDYRNYDLLFIIGQNPAEAHPISMQHVLEGQKRGGKIINIDPRYTKTSAHADEFHRMRPGTDVALMMGIMRYLRDQGELDRDMLADRVQGWPDVEVELDQYDLDTVADITWISRESIEHLGDQFIEHKPNIQIEWAMGGTQHNNGTQNIRSYALTGLATSGIGRAGGGMQVMRGHANVQGATDLGPNSHILPGYYSVESPGSWAYWTDVWNQSPWTSGNVSFKELYDRYDVMSKRKYEESSGEATSTFAFEGNDIETRSMMFQKGITVARWYDAALPQEERQNNAELYQPSPLKAMLIQGHSANSISEMDKQKRAMENLDLLVIADIFPSVASVMHDREDGVILLPVASQYEHHGSLTNTHRSVQWRDPVRPPGHNSKTDMEIIQLLADGLGFGEHFDWGSGPELYNGRSTYENCLREINLGVRTIGYQQSPERLQQHKEYDWAFSTETLRADAPGTPVDGDYWMLPWPCWGDEHPGTPILWRDDTDPREGGFDFRARWGATAPTRQQWNELVASSEAPDRPDYPFAETVNRQGQAGLGMLRAPYTPDWNTGYNGRVEGVPQYPGFSTVWPEDITNPTAMSLPYRYAHDPTKSVFDTARALIRKANQGTLRPQGAASDINPQEYSQYDSKQPDPPTGRGKARAVAWNFLDVVPVHREPVESPRPDLVERWPANGQQTNFFRLDQDNAATQKTSTQAAQQQGMNTILTSGRQVEHQGGGSETRSNLFTADLQPHMYAEIHPDMA
;
A
#
# COMPACT_ATOMS: atom_id res chain seq x y z
N MET A 1 -30.62 26.12 -43.64
CA MET A 1 -31.80 25.52 -44.29
C MET A 1 -31.90 24.07 -43.86
N SER A 2 -33.12 23.66 -43.53
CA SER A 2 -33.58 22.32 -43.12
C SER A 2 -33.09 21.76 -41.77
N SER A 3 -34.04 21.73 -40.84
CA SER A 3 -34.02 21.14 -39.51
C SER A 3 -34.97 19.94 -39.47
N GLU A 4 -34.52 18.79 -39.97
CA GLU A 4 -35.13 17.49 -39.66
C GLU A 4 -34.02 16.45 -39.48
N PRO A 5 -34.04 15.66 -38.39
CA PRO A 5 -33.15 14.52 -38.26
C PRO A 5 -33.63 13.39 -39.17
N VAL A 6 -32.76 12.97 -40.10
CA VAL A 6 -32.98 11.78 -40.91
C VAL A 6 -32.79 10.55 -40.01
N SER A 7 -33.88 9.85 -39.68
CA SER A 7 -33.79 8.53 -39.03
C SER A 7 -33.37 7.49 -40.07
N LEU A 8 -32.15 6.99 -39.98
CA LEU A 8 -31.70 5.80 -40.70
C LEU A 8 -32.02 4.58 -39.84
N ASP A 9 -33.09 3.87 -40.18
CA ASP A 9 -33.33 2.50 -39.72
C ASP A 9 -32.25 1.59 -40.33
N LEU A 10 -31.14 1.42 -39.61
CA LEU A 10 -30.10 0.46 -39.94
C LEU A 10 -30.20 -0.71 -38.97
N ASP A 11 -30.51 -1.90 -39.50
CA ASP A 11 -30.44 -3.11 -38.71
C ASP A 11 -29.00 -3.38 -38.21
N ARG A 12 -28.88 -4.14 -37.12
CA ARG A 12 -27.58 -4.48 -36.49
C ARG A 12 -26.56 -5.05 -37.48
N ARG A 13 -26.99 -5.69 -38.57
CA ARG A 13 -26.11 -6.33 -39.56
C ARG A 13 -25.56 -5.32 -40.56
N SER A 14 -26.35 -4.30 -40.89
CA SER A 14 -25.98 -3.20 -41.78
C SER A 14 -25.10 -2.18 -41.07
N PHE A 15 -25.33 -1.95 -39.77
CA PHE A 15 -24.43 -1.15 -38.92
C PHE A 15 -23.04 -1.80 -38.81
N MET A 16 -22.95 -3.10 -38.55
CA MET A 16 -21.65 -3.79 -38.47
C MET A 16 -20.87 -3.77 -39.80
N LYS A 17 -21.57 -3.84 -40.94
CA LYS A 17 -20.94 -3.70 -42.27
C LYS A 17 -20.52 -2.27 -42.58
N ALA A 18 -21.29 -1.27 -42.15
CA ALA A 18 -20.95 0.14 -42.30
C ALA A 18 -19.77 0.53 -41.39
N SER A 19 -19.69 0.00 -40.17
CA SER A 19 -18.54 0.17 -39.27
C SER A 19 -17.28 -0.53 -39.80
N ALA A 20 -17.43 -1.70 -40.45
CA ALA A 20 -16.32 -2.37 -41.13
C ALA A 20 -15.83 -1.60 -42.38
N LEU A 21 -16.72 -0.92 -43.12
CA LEU A 21 -16.34 -0.09 -44.27
C LEU A 21 -15.77 1.28 -43.85
N ALA A 22 -16.29 1.88 -42.78
CA ALA A 22 -15.79 3.15 -42.23
C ALA A 22 -14.42 2.97 -41.55
N GLY A 23 -14.19 1.83 -40.88
CA GLY A 23 -12.88 1.45 -40.39
C GLY A 23 -11.84 1.24 -41.51
N GLY A 24 -12.28 0.86 -42.71
CA GLY A 24 -11.41 0.68 -43.88
C GLY A 24 -11.02 1.95 -44.62
N LEU A 25 -11.72 3.08 -44.42
CA LEU A 25 -11.46 4.34 -45.14
C LEU A 25 -10.83 5.44 -44.27
N ALA A 26 -10.85 5.31 -42.94
CA ALA A 26 -10.14 6.22 -42.03
C ALA A 26 -8.64 5.90 -41.88
N LEU A 27 -8.15 4.80 -42.46
CA LEU A 27 -6.76 4.33 -42.41
C LEU A 27 -5.87 4.84 -43.57
N GLY A 28 -6.37 5.75 -44.40
CA GLY A 28 -5.66 6.27 -45.56
C GLY A 28 -4.99 7.62 -45.33
N GLY A 29 -3.90 7.67 -44.55
CA GLY A 29 -3.01 8.84 -44.53
C GLY A 29 -2.23 9.05 -43.23
N GLY A 30 -0.95 8.63 -43.21
CA GLY A 30 0.05 9.11 -42.26
C GLY A 30 0.43 8.14 -41.13
N ALA A 31 1.47 7.34 -41.38
CA ALA A 31 2.39 6.71 -40.43
C ALA A 31 2.00 6.79 -38.93
N THR A 32 1.14 5.90 -38.46
CA THR A 32 0.96 5.58 -37.03
C THR A 32 0.29 4.20 -36.93
N GLY A 33 0.93 3.23 -36.26
CA GLY A 33 0.22 2.03 -35.78
C GLY A 33 0.54 0.67 -36.42
N HIS A 34 1.79 0.37 -36.80
CA HIS A 34 2.17 -1.03 -37.08
C HIS A 34 2.49 -1.79 -35.79
N ALA A 35 1.41 -2.14 -35.07
CA ALA A 35 1.40 -3.25 -34.13
C ALA A 35 -0.01 -3.86 -34.09
N LEU A 36 -0.37 -4.62 -35.12
CA LEU A 36 -1.35 -5.70 -35.02
C LEU A 36 -0.80 -6.87 -35.83
N ALA A 37 -0.47 -7.94 -35.12
CA ALA A 37 0.36 -9.03 -35.58
C ALA A 37 -0.33 -9.98 -36.59
N GLN A 38 0.54 -10.68 -37.32
CA GLN A 38 0.36 -11.90 -38.14
C GLN A 38 -0.04 -11.73 -39.61
N ASP A 39 0.92 -11.98 -40.52
CA ASP A 39 1.11 -13.33 -41.06
C ASP A 39 2.59 -13.58 -41.38
N GLY A 40 3.09 -14.76 -40.99
CA GLY A 40 4.46 -15.19 -41.23
C GLY A 40 4.69 -15.51 -42.70
N SER A 41 5.31 -14.60 -43.43
CA SER A 41 6.16 -14.82 -44.62
C SER A 41 6.35 -13.51 -45.39
N GLY A 42 7.28 -12.69 -44.95
CA GLY A 42 7.69 -11.51 -45.71
C GLY A 42 8.93 -10.91 -45.07
N GLU A 43 10.05 -10.94 -45.79
CA GLU A 43 11.20 -10.12 -45.44
C GLU A 43 10.75 -8.65 -45.34
N PRO A 44 11.18 -7.91 -44.30
CA PRO A 44 10.82 -6.52 -44.15
C PRO A 44 11.38 -5.69 -45.32
N PRO A 45 10.71 -4.60 -45.74
CA PRO A 45 11.15 -3.82 -46.89
C PRO A 45 12.48 -3.14 -46.58
N ASP A 46 13.48 -3.43 -47.40
CA ASP A 46 14.75 -2.70 -47.44
C ASP A 46 14.49 -1.21 -47.68
N GLY A 47 14.91 -0.35 -46.74
CA GLY A 47 15.05 1.09 -47.01
C GLY A 47 14.63 2.11 -45.96
N ALA A 48 14.31 1.74 -44.70
CA ALA A 48 13.99 2.72 -43.63
C ALA A 48 14.80 2.55 -42.33
N LEU A 49 15.91 1.81 -42.35
CA LEU A 49 16.80 1.63 -41.20
C LEU A 49 18.17 2.25 -41.51
N GLY A 50 18.25 3.56 -41.33
CA GLY A 50 19.52 4.27 -41.13
C GLY A 50 19.63 4.63 -39.66
N ASP A 51 20.55 3.98 -38.95
CA ASP A 51 20.76 3.90 -37.48
C ASP A 51 19.68 3.10 -36.73
N GLU A 52 20.05 1.88 -36.28
CA GLU A 52 19.26 0.96 -35.46
C GLU A 52 18.93 1.60 -34.10
N GLY A 53 17.64 1.67 -33.75
CA GLY A 53 17.20 2.13 -32.42
C GLY A 53 17.54 1.11 -31.32
N GLU A 54 17.70 1.58 -30.08
CA GLU A 54 17.94 0.76 -28.89
C GLU A 54 16.60 0.42 -28.21
N LEU A 55 16.44 -0.83 -27.75
CA LEU A 55 15.27 -1.25 -26.97
C LEU A 55 15.59 -1.20 -25.47
N VAL A 56 14.90 -0.32 -24.74
CA VAL A 56 15.05 -0.14 -23.30
C VAL A 56 13.92 -0.84 -22.55
N LYS A 57 14.25 -1.80 -21.69
CA LYS A 57 13.27 -2.49 -20.83
C LYS A 57 12.83 -1.57 -19.67
N SER A 58 11.53 -1.26 -19.62
CA SER A 58 10.92 -0.41 -18.59
C SER A 58 9.60 -1.01 -18.06
N VAL A 59 9.00 -0.37 -17.06
CA VAL A 59 7.82 -0.88 -16.32
C VAL A 59 6.67 0.10 -16.41
N CYS A 60 5.46 -0.39 -16.64
CA CYS A 60 4.23 0.40 -16.68
C CYS A 60 3.97 1.14 -15.35
N ASN A 61 3.68 2.46 -15.40
CA ASN A 61 3.51 3.31 -14.23
C ASN A 61 2.04 3.53 -13.78
N TYR A 62 1.08 2.77 -14.34
CA TYR A 62 -0.33 3.00 -14.03
C TYR A 62 -0.83 2.24 -12.79
N CYS A 63 -1.09 0.94 -12.93
CA CYS A 63 -1.61 0.09 -11.86
C CYS A 63 -0.52 -0.84 -11.31
N SER A 64 -0.76 -1.41 -10.14
CA SER A 64 0.21 -2.22 -9.39
C SER A 64 0.53 -3.61 -9.95
N VAL A 65 0.06 -3.98 -11.14
CA VAL A 65 0.44 -5.26 -11.76
C VAL A 65 1.94 -5.28 -12.04
N GLY A 66 2.49 -4.15 -12.51
CA GLY A 66 3.92 -4.03 -12.82
C GLY A 66 4.31 -4.73 -14.11
N CYS A 67 3.54 -4.55 -15.19
CA CYS A 67 3.82 -5.07 -16.52
C CYS A 67 5.09 -4.44 -17.12
N GLY A 68 5.93 -5.24 -17.79
CA GLY A 68 7.09 -4.76 -18.53
C GLY A 68 6.79 -4.47 -20.01
N PHE A 69 7.53 -3.54 -20.59
CA PHE A 69 7.58 -3.27 -22.04
C PHE A 69 8.99 -2.85 -22.48
N LYS A 70 9.25 -2.90 -23.79
CA LYS A 70 10.48 -2.39 -24.39
C LYS A 70 10.17 -1.05 -25.07
N GLY A 71 10.79 0.04 -24.62
CA GLY A 71 10.70 1.34 -25.29
C GLY A 71 11.78 1.47 -26.35
N GLU A 72 11.41 1.85 -27.56
CA GLU A 72 12.35 2.10 -28.66
C GLU A 72 12.91 3.51 -28.54
N ARG A 73 14.23 3.59 -28.37
CA ARG A 73 15.00 4.83 -28.22
C ARG A 73 15.88 5.05 -29.45
N LYS A 74 15.82 6.23 -30.05
CA LYS A 74 16.75 6.67 -31.09
C LYS A 74 17.38 8.00 -30.72
N GLY A 75 18.66 7.98 -30.36
CA GLY A 75 19.30 9.12 -29.71
C GLY A 75 18.58 9.43 -28.40
N ASP A 76 18.05 10.64 -28.24
CA ASP A 76 17.28 11.05 -27.05
C ASP A 76 15.76 11.01 -27.26
N ALA A 77 15.28 10.40 -28.35
CA ALA A 77 13.86 10.31 -28.65
C ALA A 77 13.28 8.93 -28.29
N PHE A 78 12.13 8.94 -27.61
CA PHE A 78 11.27 7.76 -27.43
C PHE A 78 10.35 7.65 -28.66
N ILE A 79 10.59 6.68 -29.54
CA ILE A 79 9.96 6.64 -30.87
C ILE A 79 8.94 5.51 -31.07
N GLY A 80 8.93 4.51 -30.18
CA GLY A 80 8.05 3.35 -30.33
C GLY A 80 8.02 2.48 -29.08
N MET A 81 7.11 1.52 -29.04
CA MET A 81 6.99 0.54 -27.96
C MET A 81 6.86 -0.87 -28.55
N GLU A 82 7.58 -1.82 -27.97
CA GLU A 82 7.51 -3.24 -28.29
C GLU A 82 7.11 -4.09 -27.07
N PRO A 83 6.47 -5.25 -27.29
CA PRO A 83 6.23 -6.22 -26.24
C PRO A 83 7.52 -6.73 -25.59
N TRP A 84 7.50 -6.85 -24.25
CA TRP A 84 8.52 -7.57 -23.50
C TRP A 84 8.01 -8.99 -23.19
N PHE A 85 8.21 -9.92 -24.14
CA PHE A 85 7.71 -11.30 -24.04
C PHE A 85 8.29 -12.09 -22.87
N GLU A 86 9.54 -11.81 -22.49
CA GLU A 86 10.23 -12.48 -21.39
C GLU A 86 9.77 -12.01 -20.00
N ASN A 87 9.01 -10.93 -19.88
CA ASN A 87 8.52 -10.47 -18.57
C ASN A 87 7.46 -11.44 -18.03
N PRO A 88 7.68 -12.10 -16.88
CA PRO A 88 6.82 -13.19 -16.43
C PRO A 88 5.46 -12.72 -15.87
N HIS A 89 5.27 -11.42 -15.64
CA HIS A 89 3.98 -10.86 -15.20
C HIS A 89 3.00 -10.68 -16.35
N ASN A 90 3.47 -10.35 -17.55
CA ASN A 90 2.59 -9.95 -18.65
C ASN A 90 2.86 -10.64 -19.99
N ASN A 91 3.99 -11.34 -20.14
CA ASN A 91 4.35 -12.08 -21.35
C ASN A 91 4.17 -11.23 -22.63
N GLY A 92 4.57 -9.95 -22.56
CA GLY A 92 4.42 -8.96 -23.64
C GLY A 92 3.07 -8.26 -23.73
N SER A 93 2.04 -8.70 -23.01
CA SER A 93 0.69 -8.11 -23.06
C SER A 93 0.62 -6.78 -22.31
N LEU A 94 -0.17 -5.83 -22.82
CA LEU A 94 -0.49 -4.57 -22.15
C LEU A 94 -1.99 -4.30 -22.25
N CYS A 95 -2.58 -3.77 -21.18
CA CYS A 95 -3.93 -3.21 -21.25
C CYS A 95 -3.89 -1.88 -22.01
N SER A 96 -5.04 -1.32 -22.36
CA SER A 96 -5.12 -0.07 -23.12
C SER A 96 -4.41 1.11 -22.46
N LYS A 97 -4.35 1.18 -21.11
CA LYS A 97 -3.47 2.15 -20.43
C LYS A 97 -2.01 1.96 -20.82
N GLY A 98 -1.48 0.75 -20.62
CA GLY A 98 -0.09 0.42 -20.92
C GLY A 98 0.24 0.59 -22.40
N ALA A 99 -0.62 0.13 -23.30
CA ALA A 99 -0.45 0.28 -24.74
C ALA A 99 -0.47 1.75 -25.20
N SER A 100 -1.09 2.64 -24.41
CA SER A 100 -1.20 4.07 -24.71
C SER A 100 -0.10 4.94 -24.09
N ILE A 101 0.89 4.37 -23.39
CA ILE A 101 2.01 5.11 -22.77
C ILE A 101 2.66 6.07 -23.77
N TYR A 102 2.93 5.60 -25.00
CA TYR A 102 3.50 6.44 -26.06
C TYR A 102 2.69 7.71 -26.31
N GLY A 103 1.36 7.61 -26.29
CA GLY A 103 0.45 8.75 -26.46
C GLY A 103 0.45 9.72 -25.28
N THR A 104 0.58 9.23 -24.04
CA THR A 104 0.73 10.08 -22.85
C THR A 104 2.05 10.84 -22.92
N GLU A 105 3.14 10.15 -23.26
CA GLU A 105 4.49 10.72 -23.33
C GLU A 105 4.67 11.79 -24.41
N HIS A 106 3.87 11.74 -25.47
CA HIS A 106 3.88 12.69 -26.58
C HIS A 106 2.69 13.65 -26.55
N SER A 107 1.94 13.69 -25.45
CA SER A 107 0.78 14.57 -25.31
C SER A 107 1.20 16.05 -25.33
N GLU A 108 0.55 16.85 -26.16
CA GLU A 108 0.78 18.30 -26.23
C GLU A 108 0.38 19.03 -24.93
N LYS A 109 -0.40 18.35 -24.06
CA LYS A 109 -0.90 18.87 -22.78
C LYS A 109 0.12 18.79 -21.64
N ARG A 110 1.28 18.15 -21.84
CA ARG A 110 2.32 18.07 -20.81
C ARG A 110 2.76 19.47 -20.38
N LEU A 111 2.99 19.63 -19.08
CA LEU A 111 3.59 20.85 -18.53
C LEU A 111 5.03 20.98 -19.03
N LYS A 112 5.39 22.18 -19.51
CA LYS A 112 6.67 22.41 -20.20
C LYS A 112 7.63 23.30 -19.41
N HIS A 113 7.10 24.17 -18.55
CA HIS A 113 7.87 25.15 -17.78
C HIS A 113 7.22 25.36 -16.41
N PRO A 114 7.99 25.76 -15.38
CA PRO A 114 7.41 26.32 -14.16
C PRO A 114 6.49 27.49 -14.48
N MET A 115 5.32 27.49 -13.85
CA MET A 115 4.31 28.53 -13.99
C MET A 115 3.94 29.05 -12.61
N LYS A 116 3.57 30.32 -12.54
CA LYS A 116 3.03 30.97 -11.35
C LYS A 116 1.72 31.65 -11.70
N LEU A 117 0.76 31.59 -10.80
CA LEU A 117 -0.48 32.35 -10.93
C LEU A 117 -0.24 33.76 -10.39
N GLU A 118 -0.42 34.77 -11.24
CA GLU A 118 -0.30 36.19 -10.89
C GLU A 118 -1.50 36.96 -11.43
N GLY A 119 -2.27 37.60 -10.54
CA GLY A 119 -3.48 38.34 -10.92
C GLY A 119 -4.53 37.51 -11.66
N GLY A 120 -4.60 36.21 -11.37
CA GLY A 120 -5.51 35.25 -12.01
C GLY A 120 -5.02 34.71 -13.36
N GLU A 121 -3.84 35.09 -13.83
CA GLU A 121 -3.24 34.61 -15.08
C GLU A 121 -1.98 33.78 -14.83
N TRP A 122 -1.77 32.71 -15.63
CA TRP A 122 -0.59 31.86 -15.53
C TRP A 122 0.61 32.48 -16.26
N THR A 123 1.63 32.88 -15.51
CA THR A 123 2.88 33.43 -16.01
C THR A 123 3.99 32.39 -15.93
N LYS A 124 4.79 32.27 -16.99
CA LYS A 124 5.98 31.41 -17.01
C LYS A 124 7.08 32.01 -16.15
N ILE A 125 7.68 31.21 -15.28
CA ILE A 125 8.84 31.60 -14.45
C ILE A 125 10.03 30.64 -14.67
N SER A 126 11.22 31.01 -14.18
CA SER A 126 12.37 30.11 -14.21
C SER A 126 12.32 29.10 -13.05
N TRP A 127 13.09 28.02 -13.14
CA TRP A 127 13.22 27.08 -12.02
C TRP A 127 13.86 27.70 -10.79
N ASN A 128 14.82 28.62 -10.97
CA ASN A 128 15.47 29.31 -9.87
C ASN A 128 14.47 30.21 -9.13
N ASP A 129 13.71 31.02 -9.87
CA ASP A 129 12.69 31.89 -9.27
C ASP A 129 11.62 31.04 -8.55
N ALA A 130 11.18 29.94 -9.17
CA ALA A 130 10.20 29.04 -8.57
C ALA A 130 10.72 28.43 -7.26
N MET A 131 11.95 27.90 -7.25
CA MET A 131 12.52 27.28 -6.05
C MET A 131 12.81 28.31 -4.95
N GLU A 132 13.35 29.47 -5.30
CA GLU A 132 13.61 30.56 -4.34
C GLU A 132 12.31 31.03 -3.68
N GLU A 133 11.24 31.24 -4.45
CA GLU A 133 9.93 31.62 -3.91
C GLU A 133 9.36 30.53 -3.00
N ILE A 134 9.37 29.26 -3.45
CA ILE A 134 8.86 28.13 -2.65
C ILE A 134 9.61 27.99 -1.34
N THR A 135 10.95 27.95 -1.38
CA THR A 135 11.76 27.66 -0.18
C THR A 135 11.73 28.85 0.78
N SER A 136 11.71 30.09 0.28
CA SER A 136 11.57 31.28 1.11
C SER A 136 10.21 31.33 1.81
N GLU A 137 9.12 31.03 1.11
CA GLU A 137 7.79 31.00 1.72
C GLU A 137 7.64 29.83 2.70
N PHE A 138 8.20 28.66 2.39
CA PHE A 138 8.22 27.53 3.34
C PHE A 138 9.00 27.88 4.61
N ASP A 139 10.15 28.54 4.49
CA ASP A 139 10.94 28.99 5.65
C ASP A 139 10.21 30.07 6.46
N ARG A 140 9.60 31.06 5.80
CA ARG A 140 8.75 32.07 6.46
C ARG A 140 7.63 31.40 7.24
N ILE A 141 6.87 30.51 6.60
CA ILE A 141 5.74 29.80 7.20
C ILE A 141 6.21 28.92 8.36
N ARG A 142 7.33 28.22 8.21
CA ARG A 142 7.92 27.41 9.28
C ARG A 142 8.31 28.26 10.49
N GLN A 143 8.89 29.44 10.29
CA GLN A 143 9.29 30.35 11.37
C GLN A 143 8.09 31.01 12.07
N GLU A 144 7.05 31.37 11.31
CA GLU A 144 5.87 32.09 11.82
C GLU A 144 4.84 31.15 12.45
N PHE A 145 4.60 29.99 11.84
CA PHE A 145 3.50 29.07 12.18
C PHE A 145 3.97 27.67 12.60
N GLY A 146 5.25 27.35 12.48
CA GLY A 146 5.80 26.03 12.79
C GLY A 146 5.76 25.08 11.58
N PRO A 147 6.56 24.00 11.58
CA PRO A 147 6.71 23.08 10.44
C PRO A 147 5.43 22.30 10.11
N ASP A 148 4.58 22.01 11.09
CA ASP A 148 3.30 21.30 10.86
C ASP A 148 2.24 22.17 10.16
N SER A 149 2.53 23.43 9.87
CA SER A 149 1.68 24.28 9.01
C SER A 149 1.87 24.01 7.51
N VAL A 150 2.78 23.11 7.12
CA VAL A 150 2.99 22.69 5.72
C VAL A 150 2.54 21.25 5.53
N MET A 151 1.65 21.03 4.55
CA MET A 151 1.21 19.68 4.16
C MET A 151 1.99 19.17 2.95
N TRP A 152 2.57 17.98 3.08
CA TRP A 152 3.36 17.32 2.05
C TRP A 152 2.56 16.14 1.46
N MET A 153 2.02 16.32 0.27
CA MET A 153 1.31 15.26 -0.46
C MET A 153 2.22 14.65 -1.52
N GLY A 154 2.79 13.49 -1.16
CA GLY A 154 3.67 12.72 -2.02
C GLY A 154 2.93 11.60 -2.71
N SER A 155 3.66 10.78 -3.47
CA SER A 155 3.01 9.95 -4.46
C SER A 155 3.32 8.47 -4.43
N ALA A 156 2.28 7.68 -4.70
CA ALA A 156 2.35 6.31 -5.14
C ALA A 156 2.79 6.13 -6.63
N HIS A 157 3.07 7.23 -7.34
CA HIS A 157 3.71 7.25 -8.66
C HIS A 157 5.22 7.48 -8.61
N PHE A 158 5.75 7.87 -7.44
CA PHE A 158 7.18 8.01 -7.21
C PHE A 158 7.92 6.70 -7.47
N SER A 159 9.21 6.79 -7.82
CA SER A 159 10.12 5.68 -7.57
C SER A 159 10.20 5.37 -6.08
N ASN A 160 10.72 4.20 -5.73
CA ASN A 160 11.02 3.90 -4.34
C ASN A 160 11.99 4.96 -3.77
N GLU A 161 13.01 5.32 -4.53
CA GLU A 161 14.01 6.30 -4.16
C GLU A 161 13.40 7.69 -3.92
N ASP A 162 12.48 8.12 -4.79
CA ASP A 162 11.73 9.39 -4.64
C ASP A 162 10.82 9.36 -3.41
N ALA A 163 10.10 8.26 -3.16
CA ALA A 163 9.22 8.12 -2.00
C ALA A 163 10.00 8.19 -0.68
N TYR A 164 11.17 7.56 -0.64
CA TYR A 164 12.10 7.64 0.48
C TYR A 164 12.63 9.07 0.67
N ALA A 165 13.12 9.71 -0.40
CA ALA A 165 13.63 11.08 -0.36
C ALA A 165 12.53 12.06 0.11
N PHE A 166 11.31 11.94 -0.39
CA PHE A 166 10.18 12.77 0.02
C PHE A 166 9.87 12.63 1.51
N ARG A 167 9.88 11.40 2.05
CA ARG A 167 9.69 11.17 3.49
C ARG A 167 10.84 11.73 4.33
N LYS A 168 12.08 11.52 3.89
CA LYS A 168 13.29 12.05 4.53
C LYS A 168 13.26 13.58 4.58
N LEU A 169 12.81 14.24 3.51
CA LEU A 169 12.70 15.70 3.45
C LEU A 169 11.65 16.22 4.42
N ALA A 170 10.45 15.64 4.45
CA ALA A 170 9.43 16.02 5.43
C ALA A 170 9.91 15.83 6.88
N ALA A 171 10.68 14.76 7.14
CA ALA A 171 11.27 14.52 8.45
C ALA A 171 12.28 15.60 8.85
N LEU A 172 13.20 15.98 7.96
CA LEU A 172 14.21 17.03 8.20
C LEU A 172 13.58 18.44 8.27
N PHE A 173 12.48 18.65 7.55
CA PHE A 173 11.66 19.86 7.68
C PHE A 173 11.04 19.99 9.09
N GLY A 174 10.83 18.86 9.78
CA GLY A 174 10.33 18.84 11.16
C GLY A 174 8.83 18.57 11.28
N THR A 175 8.24 17.82 10.34
CA THR A 175 6.80 17.54 10.36
C THR A 175 6.46 16.07 10.10
N THR A 176 5.33 15.63 10.65
CA THR A 176 4.68 14.36 10.29
C THR A 176 3.49 14.54 9.34
N ASN A 177 3.19 15.78 8.90
CA ASN A 177 2.14 16.10 7.91
C ASN A 177 2.58 15.75 6.48
N VAL A 178 2.85 14.47 6.27
CA VAL A 178 3.21 13.86 4.99
C VAL A 178 2.30 12.67 4.76
N ASP A 179 1.63 12.58 3.61
CA ASP A 179 0.78 11.42 3.30
C ASP A 179 0.64 11.23 1.79
N HIS A 180 0.13 10.06 1.37
CA HIS A 180 -0.03 9.71 -0.04
C HIS A 180 -1.32 8.88 -0.30
N GLN A 181 -1.52 8.46 -1.56
CA GLN A 181 -2.74 7.81 -2.04
C GLN A 181 -3.11 6.52 -1.28
N ALA A 182 -2.16 5.83 -0.62
CA ALA A 182 -2.49 4.62 0.14
C ALA A 182 -3.47 4.90 1.28
N ARG A 183 -3.53 6.14 1.79
CA ARG A 183 -4.50 6.57 2.80
C ARG A 183 -5.94 6.24 2.40
N ILE A 184 -6.33 6.65 1.20
CA ILE A 184 -7.70 6.46 0.67
C ILE A 184 -7.90 5.00 0.23
N CYS A 185 -6.86 4.38 -0.31
CA CYS A 185 -6.99 3.10 -1.00
C CYS A 185 -6.78 1.87 -0.08
N HIS A 186 -5.61 1.75 0.57
CA HIS A 186 -5.14 0.50 1.20
C HIS A 186 -4.82 0.59 2.68
N SER A 187 -4.92 1.76 3.31
CA SER A 187 -4.54 1.92 4.72
C SER A 187 -5.32 1.01 5.68
N THR A 188 -6.63 0.79 5.43
CA THR A 188 -7.45 -0.18 6.18
C THR A 188 -7.01 -1.62 5.94
N THR A 189 -6.56 -1.97 4.73
CA THR A 189 -5.93 -3.27 4.45
C THR A 189 -4.66 -3.46 5.26
N VAL A 190 -3.78 -2.46 5.25
CA VAL A 190 -2.52 -2.52 6.02
C VAL A 190 -2.84 -2.67 7.50
N SER A 191 -3.75 -1.86 8.05
CA SER A 191 -4.17 -1.98 9.45
C SER A 191 -4.77 -3.36 9.76
N GLY A 192 -5.71 -3.87 8.96
CA GLY A 192 -6.39 -5.15 9.20
C GLY A 192 -5.46 -6.36 9.13
N LEU A 193 -4.72 -6.51 8.03
CA LEU A 193 -3.81 -7.62 7.81
C LEU A 193 -2.57 -7.54 8.72
N ALA A 194 -1.96 -6.36 8.85
CA ALA A 194 -0.80 -6.22 9.72
C ALA A 194 -1.16 -6.53 11.17
N ASN A 195 -2.38 -6.23 11.65
CA ASN A 195 -2.84 -6.60 13.00
C ASN A 195 -3.30 -8.05 13.14
N THR A 196 -3.50 -8.76 12.03
CA THR A 196 -3.81 -10.20 12.02
C THR A 196 -2.52 -11.03 11.99
N TRP A 197 -1.56 -10.76 11.11
CA TRP A 197 -0.37 -11.63 10.97
C TRP A 197 0.98 -10.92 10.79
N GLY A 198 1.02 -9.59 10.93
CA GLY A 198 2.25 -8.83 11.10
C GLY A 198 2.57 -7.90 9.94
N TYR A 199 2.16 -8.26 8.71
CA TYR A 199 2.30 -7.42 7.51
C TYR A 199 0.97 -7.17 6.80
N GLY A 200 0.90 -5.97 6.22
CA GLY A 200 -0.26 -5.47 5.47
C GLY A 200 -0.30 -5.84 3.99
N ALA A 201 0.59 -6.71 3.53
CA ALA A 201 0.83 -6.96 2.10
C ALA A 201 -0.01 -8.09 1.50
N MET A 202 -0.09 -8.11 0.17
CA MET A 202 -0.59 -9.27 -0.59
C MET A 202 0.26 -10.50 -0.28
N THR A 203 -0.38 -11.63 -0.01
CA THR A 203 0.33 -12.81 0.51
C THR A 203 0.97 -13.63 -0.60
N ASN A 204 0.36 -13.66 -1.79
CA ASN A 204 0.77 -14.51 -2.90
C ASN A 204 1.18 -13.66 -4.12
N THR A 205 1.54 -14.31 -5.22
CA THR A 205 1.98 -13.66 -6.45
C THR A 205 0.84 -13.53 -7.46
N LEU A 206 1.07 -12.72 -8.51
CA LEU A 206 0.14 -12.62 -9.64
C LEU A 206 0.05 -13.96 -10.39
N ASN A 207 1.17 -14.65 -10.53
CA ASN A 207 1.23 -15.91 -11.26
C ASN A 207 0.53 -17.04 -10.50
N ASP A 208 0.43 -16.93 -9.17
CA ASP A 208 -0.24 -17.90 -8.33
C ASP A 208 -1.78 -17.91 -8.47
N TYR A 209 -2.39 -16.92 -9.15
CA TYR A 209 -3.78 -17.04 -9.61
C TYR A 209 -3.98 -18.23 -10.56
N ARG A 210 -2.92 -18.85 -11.10
CA ARG A 210 -3.05 -20.04 -11.94
C ARG A 210 -3.30 -21.33 -11.17
N ASN A 211 -3.29 -21.29 -9.83
CA ASN A 211 -3.26 -22.47 -8.97
C ASN A 211 -4.48 -22.60 -8.04
N TYR A 212 -5.47 -21.70 -8.11
CA TYR A 212 -6.65 -21.79 -7.24
C TYR A 212 -7.62 -22.88 -7.71
N ASP A 213 -8.31 -23.50 -6.76
CA ASP A 213 -9.51 -24.30 -7.01
C ASP A 213 -10.76 -23.40 -6.88
N LEU A 214 -10.74 -22.41 -5.99
CA LEU A 214 -11.75 -21.35 -5.88
C LEU A 214 -11.12 -19.96 -5.74
N LEU A 215 -11.52 -19.04 -6.62
CA LEU A 215 -11.24 -17.62 -6.52
C LEU A 215 -12.53 -16.88 -6.12
N PHE A 216 -12.54 -16.33 -4.90
CA PHE A 216 -13.62 -15.53 -4.35
C PHE A 216 -13.29 -14.04 -4.44
N ILE A 217 -13.86 -13.37 -5.44
CA ILE A 217 -13.63 -11.94 -5.70
C ILE A 217 -14.70 -11.14 -4.96
N ILE A 218 -14.30 -10.27 -4.03
CA ILE A 218 -15.22 -9.42 -3.25
C ILE A 218 -14.67 -7.99 -3.14
N GLY A 219 -15.45 -7.01 -3.61
CA GLY A 219 -15.04 -5.60 -3.57
C GLY A 219 -13.89 -5.26 -4.53
N GLN A 220 -13.89 -5.86 -5.71
CA GLN A 220 -12.82 -5.77 -6.72
C GLN A 220 -13.40 -6.00 -8.13
N ASN A 221 -12.80 -5.35 -9.15
CA ASN A 221 -13.15 -5.56 -10.57
C ASN A 221 -11.86 -5.71 -11.42
N PRO A 222 -11.16 -6.85 -11.37
CA PRO A 222 -9.85 -7.02 -12.00
C PRO A 222 -9.88 -6.83 -13.52
N ALA A 223 -10.97 -7.17 -14.22
CA ALA A 223 -11.07 -7.00 -15.67
C ALA A 223 -10.94 -5.54 -16.15
N GLU A 224 -11.17 -4.57 -15.26
CA GLU A 224 -11.07 -3.14 -15.55
C GLU A 224 -9.90 -2.48 -14.80
N ALA A 225 -9.80 -2.77 -13.49
CA ALA A 225 -8.82 -2.14 -12.61
C ALA A 225 -7.41 -2.72 -12.80
N HIS A 226 -7.30 -4.03 -13.03
CA HIS A 226 -6.04 -4.76 -13.16
C HIS A 226 -6.03 -5.73 -14.36
N PRO A 227 -6.34 -5.29 -15.60
CA PRO A 227 -6.74 -6.21 -16.66
C PRO A 227 -5.72 -7.30 -17.01
N ILE A 228 -4.43 -7.07 -16.77
CA ILE A 228 -3.39 -8.06 -17.02
C ILE A 228 -3.37 -9.18 -15.96
N SER A 229 -3.84 -8.94 -14.72
CA SER A 229 -4.00 -10.05 -13.76
C SER A 229 -5.02 -11.07 -14.27
N MET A 230 -6.01 -10.65 -15.07
CA MET A 230 -6.98 -11.56 -15.67
C MET A 230 -6.35 -12.63 -16.56
N GLN A 231 -5.16 -12.42 -17.13
CA GLN A 231 -4.50 -13.50 -17.88
C GLN A 231 -4.20 -14.71 -16.96
N HIS A 232 -3.85 -14.44 -15.70
CA HIS A 232 -3.51 -15.48 -14.73
C HIS A 232 -4.78 -16.06 -14.11
N VAL A 233 -5.76 -15.21 -13.80
CA VAL A 233 -7.07 -15.63 -13.29
C VAL A 233 -7.77 -16.58 -14.27
N LEU A 234 -7.85 -16.21 -15.55
CA LEU A 234 -8.51 -17.03 -16.58
C LEU A 234 -7.72 -18.30 -16.91
N GLU A 235 -6.40 -18.29 -16.76
CA GLU A 235 -5.60 -19.51 -16.87
C GLU A 235 -5.87 -20.46 -15.69
N GLY A 236 -6.01 -19.94 -14.47
CA GLY A 236 -6.48 -20.72 -13.31
C GLY A 236 -7.87 -21.32 -13.55
N GLN A 237 -8.80 -20.53 -14.10
CA GLN A 237 -10.15 -21.01 -14.45
C GLN A 237 -10.10 -22.13 -15.49
N LYS A 238 -9.29 -21.96 -16.53
CA LYS A 238 -9.10 -22.98 -17.57
C LYS A 238 -8.48 -24.28 -17.03
N ARG A 239 -7.70 -24.21 -15.95
CA ARG A 239 -7.15 -25.38 -15.25
C ARG A 239 -8.16 -26.12 -14.36
N GLY A 240 -9.37 -25.59 -14.24
CA GLY A 240 -10.47 -26.18 -13.49
C GLY A 240 -10.88 -25.40 -12.25
N GLY A 241 -10.18 -24.29 -11.93
CA GLY A 241 -10.58 -23.39 -10.85
C GLY A 241 -11.90 -22.69 -11.15
N LYS A 242 -12.63 -22.32 -10.10
CA LYS A 242 -13.92 -21.63 -10.20
C LYS A 242 -13.82 -20.18 -9.73
N ILE A 243 -14.48 -19.26 -10.44
CA ILE A 243 -14.54 -17.84 -10.09
C ILE A 243 -15.94 -17.51 -9.55
N ILE A 244 -16.00 -17.03 -8.32
CA ILE A 244 -17.21 -16.44 -7.73
C ILE A 244 -16.97 -14.94 -7.56
N ASN A 245 -17.82 -14.12 -8.16
CA ASN A 245 -17.76 -12.66 -8.02
C ASN A 245 -18.91 -12.13 -7.16
N ILE A 246 -18.55 -11.47 -6.06
CA ILE A 246 -19.46 -10.76 -5.16
C ILE A 246 -19.29 -9.26 -5.38
N ASP A 247 -20.24 -8.64 -6.07
CA ASP A 247 -20.21 -7.20 -6.39
C ASP A 247 -21.65 -6.66 -6.39
N PRO A 248 -21.90 -5.42 -5.92
CA PRO A 248 -23.21 -4.79 -6.06
C PRO A 248 -23.67 -4.64 -7.53
N ARG A 249 -22.73 -4.75 -8.49
CA ARG A 249 -22.93 -4.51 -9.92
C ARG A 249 -22.50 -5.71 -10.75
N TYR A 250 -23.17 -5.90 -11.89
CA TYR A 250 -22.72 -6.87 -12.88
C TYR A 250 -21.65 -6.23 -13.79
N THR A 251 -20.38 -6.53 -13.50
CA THR A 251 -19.19 -5.92 -14.13
C THR A 251 -18.61 -6.76 -15.28
N LYS A 252 -17.56 -6.26 -15.96
CA LYS A 252 -16.79 -7.10 -16.91
C LYS A 252 -16.16 -8.31 -16.23
N THR A 253 -15.78 -8.19 -14.96
CA THR A 253 -15.34 -9.35 -14.17
C THR A 253 -16.48 -10.34 -13.95
N SER A 254 -17.68 -9.86 -13.63
CA SER A 254 -18.87 -10.72 -13.46
C SER A 254 -19.19 -11.51 -14.73
N ALA A 255 -18.92 -10.94 -15.92
CA ALA A 255 -19.11 -11.61 -17.20
C ALA A 255 -18.13 -12.77 -17.45
N HIS A 256 -17.00 -12.81 -16.74
CA HIS A 256 -16.02 -13.90 -16.77
C HIS A 256 -16.16 -14.88 -15.60
N ALA A 257 -16.92 -14.52 -14.57
CA ALA A 257 -17.12 -15.37 -13.40
C ALA A 257 -18.07 -16.53 -13.70
N ASP A 258 -17.84 -17.66 -13.03
CA ASP A 258 -18.74 -18.81 -13.07
C ASP A 258 -20.04 -18.52 -12.31
N GLU A 259 -19.94 -17.74 -11.23
CA GLU A 259 -21.08 -17.26 -10.46
C GLU A 259 -20.95 -15.77 -10.12
N PHE A 260 -22.09 -15.10 -10.11
CA PHE A 260 -22.21 -13.71 -9.67
C PHE A 260 -23.30 -13.62 -8.60
N HIS A 261 -22.97 -13.03 -7.45
CA HIS A 261 -23.93 -12.73 -6.40
C HIS A 261 -23.92 -11.23 -6.10
N ARG A 262 -25.10 -10.62 -6.17
CA ARG A 262 -25.27 -9.21 -5.86
C ARG A 262 -25.36 -9.03 -4.34
N MET A 263 -24.49 -8.20 -3.78
CA MET A 263 -24.46 -7.89 -2.36
C MET A 263 -24.78 -6.41 -2.10
N ARG A 264 -25.41 -6.11 -0.97
CA ARG A 264 -25.53 -4.74 -0.45
C ARG A 264 -24.15 -4.14 -0.15
N PRO A 265 -23.82 -2.93 -0.62
CA PRO A 265 -22.54 -2.30 -0.29
C PRO A 265 -22.33 -2.12 1.22
N GLY A 266 -21.13 -2.46 1.71
CA GLY A 266 -20.74 -2.26 3.12
C GLY A 266 -21.25 -3.33 4.08
N THR A 267 -21.64 -4.51 3.59
CA THR A 267 -22.11 -5.64 4.41
C THR A 267 -21.18 -6.84 4.37
N ASP A 268 -19.93 -6.63 3.98
CA ASP A 268 -18.95 -7.69 3.73
C ASP A 268 -18.68 -8.51 4.99
N VAL A 269 -18.53 -7.87 6.17
CA VAL A 269 -18.35 -8.59 7.44
C VAL A 269 -19.49 -9.57 7.70
N ALA A 270 -20.74 -9.16 7.50
CA ALA A 270 -21.89 -10.03 7.73
C ALA A 270 -21.86 -11.27 6.82
N LEU A 271 -21.52 -11.10 5.53
CA LEU A 271 -21.38 -12.22 4.60
C LEU A 271 -20.27 -13.18 5.04
N MET A 272 -19.07 -12.67 5.31
CA MET A 272 -17.90 -13.49 5.63
C MET A 272 -18.04 -14.20 6.98
N MET A 273 -18.59 -13.51 7.98
CA MET A 273 -18.92 -14.12 9.28
C MET A 273 -20.04 -15.16 9.12
N GLY A 274 -21.02 -14.93 8.25
CA GLY A 274 -22.05 -15.90 7.90
C GLY A 274 -21.50 -17.17 7.23
N ILE A 275 -20.56 -17.03 6.29
CA ILE A 275 -19.86 -18.16 5.66
C ILE A 275 -19.06 -18.94 6.72
N MET A 276 -18.26 -18.27 7.56
CA MET A 276 -17.52 -18.94 8.63
C MET A 276 -18.45 -19.63 9.63
N ARG A 277 -19.61 -19.03 9.93
CA ARG A 277 -20.66 -19.64 10.76
C ARG A 277 -21.20 -20.91 10.11
N TYR A 278 -21.50 -20.89 8.81
CA TYR A 278 -21.92 -22.07 8.09
C TYR A 278 -20.87 -23.19 8.14
N LEU A 279 -19.59 -22.87 7.85
CA LEU A 279 -18.48 -23.82 7.93
C LEU A 279 -18.34 -24.42 9.33
N ARG A 280 -18.50 -23.61 10.39
CA ARG A 280 -18.51 -24.08 11.78
C ARG A 280 -19.61 -25.10 12.04
N ASP A 281 -20.83 -24.80 11.59
CA ASP A 281 -22.01 -25.63 11.83
C ASP A 281 -21.95 -26.95 11.02
N GLN A 282 -21.28 -26.95 9.85
CA GLN A 282 -20.96 -28.16 9.09
C GLN A 282 -19.76 -28.95 9.63
N GLY A 283 -18.99 -28.39 10.58
CA GLY A 283 -17.80 -29.01 11.13
C GLY A 283 -16.57 -28.93 10.21
N GLU A 284 -16.55 -27.99 9.28
CA GLU A 284 -15.59 -27.90 8.17
C GLU A 284 -14.47 -26.87 8.37
N LEU A 285 -14.43 -26.20 9.53
CA LEU A 285 -13.32 -25.33 9.93
C LEU A 285 -11.99 -26.10 10.03
N ASP A 286 -10.90 -25.49 9.59
CA ASP A 286 -9.55 -26.04 9.77
C ASP A 286 -9.11 -25.97 11.23
N ARG A 287 -9.40 -27.03 11.98
CA ARG A 287 -9.08 -27.11 13.40
C ARG A 287 -7.58 -27.09 13.68
N ASP A 288 -6.74 -27.58 12.76
CA ASP A 288 -5.30 -27.66 12.95
C ASP A 288 -4.66 -26.27 12.79
N MET A 289 -4.99 -25.54 11.72
CA MET A 289 -4.56 -24.15 11.55
C MET A 289 -5.01 -23.28 12.73
N LEU A 290 -6.28 -23.40 13.11
CA LEU A 290 -6.88 -22.58 14.16
C LEU A 290 -6.32 -22.86 15.55
N ALA A 291 -5.90 -24.09 15.84
CA ALA A 291 -5.27 -24.44 17.12
C ALA A 291 -3.77 -24.07 17.15
N ASP A 292 -3.03 -24.42 16.09
CA ASP A 292 -1.57 -24.38 16.11
C ASP A 292 -1.00 -23.03 15.72
N ARG A 293 -1.71 -22.28 14.85
CA ARG A 293 -1.20 -21.06 14.22
C ARG A 293 -2.08 -19.84 14.41
N VAL A 294 -3.21 -19.95 15.10
CA VAL A 294 -4.11 -18.81 15.39
C VAL A 294 -4.32 -18.64 16.90
N GLN A 295 -4.38 -17.38 17.35
CA GLN A 295 -4.60 -16.99 18.73
C GLN A 295 -5.94 -16.26 18.86
N GLY A 296 -6.75 -16.63 19.87
CA GLY A 296 -8.02 -15.98 20.15
C GLY A 296 -9.24 -16.54 19.39
N TRP A 297 -9.11 -17.67 18.67
CA TRP A 297 -10.21 -18.23 17.88
C TRP A 297 -11.49 -18.52 18.69
N PRO A 298 -11.44 -19.04 19.94
CA PRO A 298 -12.65 -19.25 20.74
C PRO A 298 -13.54 -18.01 20.90
N ASP A 299 -12.96 -16.81 20.98
CA ASP A 299 -13.72 -15.56 21.09
C ASP A 299 -14.41 -15.20 19.75
N VAL A 300 -13.79 -15.55 18.61
CA VAL A 300 -14.44 -15.42 17.29
C VAL A 300 -15.61 -16.39 17.16
N GLU A 301 -15.48 -17.63 17.65
CA GLU A 301 -16.57 -18.61 17.56
C GLU A 301 -17.84 -18.15 18.28
N VAL A 302 -17.72 -17.45 19.41
CA VAL A 302 -18.88 -16.90 20.12
C VAL A 302 -19.53 -15.79 19.29
N GLU A 303 -18.73 -14.94 18.64
CA GLU A 303 -19.24 -13.86 17.80
C GLU A 303 -20.03 -14.39 16.58
N LEU A 304 -19.63 -15.54 16.02
CA LEU A 304 -20.36 -16.21 14.93
C LEU A 304 -21.81 -16.56 15.30
N ASP A 305 -22.18 -16.58 16.58
CA ASP A 305 -23.57 -16.82 17.01
C ASP A 305 -24.53 -15.70 16.60
N GLN A 306 -24.03 -14.49 16.32
CA GLN A 306 -24.83 -13.35 15.86
C GLN A 306 -25.18 -13.39 14.37
N TYR A 307 -24.56 -14.30 13.60
CA TYR A 307 -24.61 -14.35 12.13
C TYR A 307 -25.34 -15.61 11.63
N ASP A 308 -26.53 -15.88 12.18
CA ASP A 308 -27.41 -16.88 11.57
C ASP A 308 -27.76 -16.48 10.13
N LEU A 309 -28.02 -17.47 9.28
CA LEU A 309 -28.13 -17.22 7.83
C LEU A 309 -29.33 -16.34 7.46
N ASP A 310 -30.39 -16.30 8.27
CA ASP A 310 -31.54 -15.42 8.02
C ASP A 310 -31.17 -13.97 8.34
N THR A 311 -30.46 -13.74 9.45
CA THR A 311 -29.88 -12.43 9.77
C THR A 311 -28.90 -11.97 8.68
N VAL A 312 -28.00 -12.86 8.21
CA VAL A 312 -27.03 -12.52 7.16
C VAL A 312 -27.74 -12.21 5.84
N ALA A 313 -28.80 -12.94 5.49
CA ALA A 313 -29.59 -12.68 4.30
C ALA A 313 -30.30 -11.32 4.35
N ASP A 314 -30.91 -10.95 5.48
CA ASP A 314 -31.52 -9.62 5.66
C ASP A 314 -30.48 -8.49 5.54
N ILE A 315 -29.30 -8.67 6.17
CA ILE A 315 -28.24 -7.65 6.12
C ILE A 315 -27.67 -7.53 4.70
N THR A 316 -27.35 -8.62 4.02
CA THR A 316 -26.51 -8.61 2.80
C THR A 316 -27.30 -8.56 1.49
N TRP A 317 -28.60 -8.87 1.53
CA TRP A 317 -29.46 -9.15 0.37
C TRP A 317 -29.11 -10.41 -0.43
N ILE A 318 -28.18 -11.24 0.06
CA ILE A 318 -27.91 -12.55 -0.53
C ILE A 318 -28.86 -13.55 0.13
N SER A 319 -29.60 -14.31 -0.67
CA SER A 319 -30.57 -15.26 -0.13
C SER A 319 -29.90 -16.30 0.77
N ARG A 320 -30.64 -16.81 1.76
CA ARG A 320 -30.16 -17.90 2.63
C ARG A 320 -29.59 -19.07 1.84
N GLU A 321 -30.33 -19.54 0.81
CA GLU A 321 -29.91 -20.65 -0.05
C GLU A 321 -28.59 -20.33 -0.79
N SER A 322 -28.45 -19.10 -1.26
CA SER A 322 -27.19 -18.64 -1.88
C SER A 322 -26.04 -18.61 -0.87
N ILE A 323 -26.27 -18.22 0.39
CA ILE A 323 -25.22 -18.24 1.43
C ILE A 323 -24.82 -19.68 1.77
N GLU A 324 -25.77 -20.61 1.89
CA GLU A 324 -25.51 -22.04 2.08
C GLU A 324 -24.67 -22.59 0.91
N HIS A 325 -25.07 -22.28 -0.33
CA HIS A 325 -24.31 -22.65 -1.53
C HIS A 325 -22.90 -22.07 -1.54
N LEU A 326 -22.73 -20.79 -1.21
CA LEU A 326 -21.40 -20.19 -1.08
C LEU A 326 -20.55 -20.94 -0.05
N GLY A 327 -21.13 -21.29 1.10
CA GLY A 327 -20.48 -22.11 2.11
C GLY A 327 -20.04 -23.49 1.58
N ASP A 328 -20.91 -24.16 0.81
CA ASP A 328 -20.59 -25.44 0.15
C ASP A 328 -19.46 -25.30 -0.86
N GLN A 329 -19.38 -24.18 -1.59
CA GLN A 329 -18.27 -23.90 -2.49
C GLN A 329 -16.93 -23.79 -1.74
N PHE A 330 -16.91 -23.18 -0.55
CA PHE A 330 -15.72 -23.18 0.30
C PHE A 330 -15.37 -24.60 0.80
N ILE A 331 -16.35 -25.44 1.13
CA ILE A 331 -16.10 -26.83 1.58
C ILE A 331 -15.52 -27.68 0.44
N GLU A 332 -16.06 -27.54 -0.76
CA GLU A 332 -15.69 -28.33 -1.94
C GLU A 332 -14.27 -28.03 -2.43
N HIS A 333 -13.84 -26.76 -2.37
CA HIS A 333 -12.60 -26.31 -3.02
C HIS A 333 -11.44 -26.05 -2.04
N LYS A 334 -11.62 -26.26 -0.73
CA LYS A 334 -10.52 -26.15 0.21
C LYS A 334 -9.45 -27.24 -0.06
N PRO A 335 -8.15 -26.93 0.10
CA PRO A 335 -7.61 -25.72 0.72
C PRO A 335 -7.19 -24.62 -0.27
N ASN A 336 -7.29 -24.82 -1.58
CA ASN A 336 -6.75 -23.87 -2.57
C ASN A 336 -7.78 -22.77 -2.89
N ILE A 337 -8.05 -21.96 -1.87
CA ILE A 337 -9.01 -20.85 -1.93
C ILE A 337 -8.27 -19.52 -1.87
N GLN A 338 -8.46 -18.71 -2.90
CA GLN A 338 -8.01 -17.33 -2.96
C GLN A 338 -9.16 -16.38 -2.70
N ILE A 339 -8.93 -15.39 -1.83
CA ILE A 339 -9.86 -14.26 -1.63
C ILE A 339 -9.21 -13.01 -2.19
N GLU A 340 -9.85 -12.38 -3.17
CA GLU A 340 -9.35 -11.21 -3.88
C GLU A 340 -10.17 -9.96 -3.55
N TRP A 341 -9.49 -8.84 -3.28
CA TRP A 341 -10.12 -7.52 -3.12
C TRP A 341 -9.19 -6.36 -3.52
N ALA A 342 -9.75 -5.17 -3.72
CA ALA A 342 -9.05 -3.89 -3.62
C ALA A 342 -9.91 -2.83 -2.92
N MET A 343 -10.31 -1.76 -3.61
CA MET A 343 -10.93 -0.58 -2.98
C MET A 343 -12.35 -0.83 -2.48
N GLY A 344 -13.10 -1.74 -3.12
CA GLY A 344 -14.50 -1.99 -2.78
C GLY A 344 -14.68 -2.53 -1.35
N GLY A 345 -13.68 -3.21 -0.79
CA GLY A 345 -13.69 -3.69 0.60
C GLY A 345 -13.08 -2.73 1.63
N THR A 346 -12.40 -1.65 1.20
CA THR A 346 -11.52 -0.86 2.10
C THR A 346 -12.06 0.50 2.50
N GLN A 347 -12.94 1.12 1.69
CA GLN A 347 -13.43 2.49 1.86
C GLN A 347 -14.79 2.55 2.57
N HIS A 348 -14.87 1.91 3.73
CA HIS A 348 -16.06 1.90 4.59
C HIS A 348 -15.72 2.43 5.97
N ASN A 349 -16.72 2.88 6.73
CA ASN A 349 -16.58 3.18 8.16
C ASN A 349 -16.06 1.98 8.97
N ASN A 350 -16.20 0.77 8.43
CA ASN A 350 -15.75 -0.48 9.01
C ASN A 350 -14.77 -1.26 8.11
N GLY A 351 -14.10 -0.60 7.16
CA GLY A 351 -13.26 -1.26 6.16
C GLY A 351 -12.16 -2.15 6.75
N THR A 352 -11.56 -1.74 7.89
CA THR A 352 -10.57 -2.58 8.60
C THR A 352 -11.14 -3.93 9.03
N GLN A 353 -12.41 -4.00 9.44
CA GLN A 353 -13.05 -5.26 9.84
C GLN A 353 -13.49 -6.09 8.65
N ASN A 354 -13.87 -5.48 7.51
CA ASN A 354 -14.03 -6.22 6.24
C ASN A 354 -12.77 -7.04 5.97
N ILE A 355 -11.61 -6.37 5.99
CA ILE A 355 -10.32 -7.03 5.71
C ILE A 355 -9.99 -8.12 6.73
N ARG A 356 -10.25 -7.89 8.01
CA ARG A 356 -10.04 -8.93 9.02
C ARG A 356 -10.97 -10.12 8.81
N SER A 357 -12.24 -9.90 8.43
CA SER A 357 -13.16 -11.00 8.13
C SER A 357 -12.69 -11.84 6.93
N TYR A 358 -12.07 -11.23 5.91
CA TYR A 358 -11.44 -11.94 4.78
C TYR A 358 -10.27 -12.80 5.26
N ALA A 359 -9.37 -12.18 6.04
CA ALA A 359 -8.19 -12.87 6.58
C ALA A 359 -8.57 -14.05 7.49
N LEU A 360 -9.55 -13.87 8.38
CA LEU A 360 -10.03 -14.92 9.27
C LEU A 360 -10.73 -16.04 8.49
N THR A 361 -11.46 -15.72 7.43
CA THR A 361 -12.07 -16.74 6.56
C THR A 361 -10.99 -17.59 5.89
N GLY A 362 -9.91 -16.98 5.39
CA GLY A 362 -8.78 -17.74 4.85
C GLY A 362 -8.09 -18.63 5.88
N LEU A 363 -7.98 -18.19 7.13
CA LEU A 363 -7.44 -19.02 8.22
C LEU A 363 -8.40 -20.16 8.58
N ALA A 364 -9.71 -19.91 8.54
CA ALA A 364 -10.75 -20.89 8.83
C ALA A 364 -10.84 -22.02 7.79
N THR A 365 -10.33 -21.79 6.57
CA THR A 365 -10.48 -22.69 5.41
C THR A 365 -9.14 -23.29 4.94
N SER A 366 -8.06 -23.15 5.73
CA SER A 366 -6.69 -23.53 5.36
C SER A 366 -6.07 -22.75 4.20
N GLY A 367 -6.75 -21.75 3.63
CA GLY A 367 -6.32 -21.07 2.41
C GLY A 367 -5.01 -20.29 2.52
N ILE A 368 -4.54 -19.96 3.73
CA ILE A 368 -3.34 -19.13 3.93
C ILE A 368 -2.05 -19.97 3.87
N GLY A 369 -0.99 -19.38 3.31
CA GLY A 369 0.38 -19.91 3.40
C GLY A 369 0.70 -21.03 2.41
N ARG A 370 0.04 -21.05 1.24
CA ARG A 370 0.24 -22.06 0.21
C ARG A 370 0.02 -21.50 -1.19
N ALA A 371 0.54 -22.21 -2.21
CA ALA A 371 0.23 -21.95 -3.61
C ALA A 371 -1.26 -22.25 -3.89
N GLY A 372 -1.89 -21.45 -4.74
CA GLY A 372 -3.32 -21.57 -5.04
C GLY A 372 -4.26 -21.09 -3.94
N GLY A 373 -3.71 -20.69 -2.79
CA GLY A 373 -4.44 -20.06 -1.70
C GLY A 373 -4.07 -18.58 -1.53
N GLY A 374 -4.41 -18.03 -0.39
CA GLY A 374 -3.93 -16.74 0.09
C GLY A 374 -4.86 -15.57 -0.14
N MET A 375 -4.42 -14.41 0.33
CA MET A 375 -5.10 -13.13 0.22
C MET A 375 -4.52 -12.35 -0.95
N GLN A 376 -5.30 -12.26 -2.01
CA GLN A 376 -4.96 -11.62 -3.26
C GLN A 376 -5.33 -10.13 -3.21
N VAL A 377 -4.46 -9.34 -2.56
CA VAL A 377 -4.71 -7.93 -2.31
C VAL A 377 -4.18 -7.05 -3.42
N MET A 378 -5.07 -6.68 -4.35
CA MET A 378 -4.66 -5.90 -5.50
C MET A 378 -4.49 -4.43 -5.14
N ARG A 379 -3.25 -3.95 -5.25
CA ARG A 379 -2.85 -2.57 -4.99
C ARG A 379 -3.40 -1.61 -6.05
N GLY A 380 -3.42 -0.30 -5.76
CA GLY A 380 -3.91 0.71 -6.70
C GLY A 380 -2.85 1.11 -7.74
N HIS A 381 -2.16 2.21 -7.47
CA HIS A 381 -1.08 2.75 -8.31
C HIS A 381 0.13 1.82 -8.42
N ALA A 382 0.92 1.99 -9.48
CA ALA A 382 2.09 1.14 -9.80
C ALA A 382 3.05 0.93 -8.63
N ASN A 383 3.35 1.98 -7.85
CA ASN A 383 4.26 1.91 -6.72
C ASN A 383 3.60 2.18 -5.36
N VAL A 384 2.28 2.00 -5.21
CA VAL A 384 1.65 2.27 -3.89
C VAL A 384 2.16 1.34 -2.79
N GLN A 385 2.58 0.12 -3.14
CA GLN A 385 3.24 -0.79 -2.20
C GLN A 385 4.58 -0.21 -1.75
N GLY A 386 5.46 0.15 -2.69
CA GLY A 386 6.81 0.65 -2.39
C GLY A 386 6.80 2.02 -1.72
N ALA A 387 5.92 2.92 -2.14
CA ALA A 387 5.71 4.17 -1.44
C ALA A 387 5.27 3.90 0.02
N THR A 388 4.31 3.00 0.28
CA THR A 388 3.93 2.66 1.66
C THR A 388 5.08 1.99 2.43
N ASP A 389 5.87 1.14 1.78
CA ASP A 389 7.07 0.53 2.36
C ASP A 389 8.10 1.58 2.80
N LEU A 390 8.15 2.73 2.13
CA LEU A 390 9.11 3.81 2.39
C LEU A 390 8.52 5.00 3.15
N GLY A 391 7.23 4.94 3.42
CA GLY A 391 6.54 5.70 4.46
C GLY A 391 6.44 7.21 4.27
N PRO A 392 6.19 7.80 3.07
CA PRO A 392 5.63 9.14 2.94
C PRO A 392 4.16 9.13 3.43
N ASN A 393 3.97 8.72 4.68
CA ASN A 393 2.72 8.46 5.37
C ASN A 393 2.78 9.14 6.73
N SER A 394 1.61 9.57 7.19
CA SER A 394 1.54 10.43 8.36
C SER A 394 1.82 9.74 9.70
N HIS A 395 2.00 8.42 9.70
CA HIS A 395 2.09 7.60 10.92
C HIS A 395 3.23 6.59 10.92
N ILE A 396 4.03 6.54 9.84
CA ILE A 396 5.17 5.62 9.76
C ILE A 396 6.42 6.32 9.21
N LEU A 397 7.56 5.73 9.54
CA LEU A 397 8.86 5.93 8.92
C LEU A 397 9.11 4.78 7.92
N PRO A 398 10.11 4.89 7.01
CA PRO A 398 10.39 3.84 6.03
C PRO A 398 10.59 2.49 6.74
N GLY A 399 10.04 1.41 6.20
CA GLY A 399 10.00 0.09 6.83
C GLY A 399 8.92 -0.08 7.90
N TYR A 400 7.84 0.71 7.88
CA TYR A 400 6.73 0.59 8.85
C TYR A 400 7.14 0.80 10.32
N TYR A 401 8.23 1.52 10.59
CA TYR A 401 8.57 1.93 11.95
C TYR A 401 7.59 3.04 12.38
N SER A 402 7.15 3.03 13.63
CA SER A 402 6.13 3.98 14.08
C SER A 402 6.74 5.37 14.30
N VAL A 403 6.04 6.42 13.89
CA VAL A 403 6.42 7.80 14.27
C VAL A 403 6.22 8.05 15.76
N GLU A 404 5.40 7.26 16.45
CA GLU A 404 5.07 7.43 17.87
C GLU A 404 6.19 6.93 18.80
N SER A 405 7.27 6.35 18.25
CA SER A 405 8.36 5.73 19.01
C SER A 405 9.66 6.52 18.90
N PRO A 406 10.23 7.03 20.02
CA PRO A 406 11.56 7.64 20.03
C PRO A 406 12.64 6.73 19.45
N GLY A 407 12.60 5.43 19.75
CA GLY A 407 13.56 4.45 19.22
C GLY A 407 13.49 4.28 17.69
N SER A 408 12.30 4.43 17.10
CA SER A 408 12.13 4.41 15.64
C SER A 408 12.78 5.61 14.98
N TRP A 409 12.62 6.79 15.58
CA TRP A 409 13.26 8.02 15.11
C TRP A 409 14.77 8.02 15.32
N ALA A 410 15.26 7.55 16.48
CA ALA A 410 16.68 7.39 16.75
C ALA A 410 17.33 6.47 15.71
N TYR A 411 16.71 5.33 15.43
CA TYR A 411 17.16 4.39 14.40
C TYR A 411 17.29 5.04 13.01
N TRP A 412 16.25 5.76 12.55
CA TRP A 412 16.29 6.41 11.23
C TRP A 412 17.24 7.60 11.18
N THR A 413 17.37 8.33 12.29
CA THR A 413 18.37 9.39 12.41
C THR A 413 19.77 8.81 12.32
N ASP A 414 20.02 7.68 12.96
CA ASP A 414 21.27 6.93 12.83
C ASP A 414 21.55 6.53 11.38
N VAL A 415 20.55 6.03 10.63
CA VAL A 415 20.69 5.72 9.19
C VAL A 415 21.11 6.97 8.41
N TRP A 416 20.40 8.09 8.58
CA TRP A 416 20.67 9.33 7.85
C TRP A 416 21.99 10.00 8.22
N ASN A 417 22.46 9.76 9.44
CA ASN A 417 23.72 10.28 9.96
C ASN A 417 24.94 9.45 9.52
N GLN A 418 24.78 8.13 9.42
CA GLN A 418 25.87 7.20 9.16
C GLN A 418 25.85 6.65 7.73
N SER A 419 24.90 7.06 6.89
CA SER A 419 24.84 6.70 5.47
C SER A 419 26.16 7.07 4.77
N PRO A 420 26.89 6.10 4.19
CA PRO A 420 28.12 6.39 3.45
C PRO A 420 27.85 7.02 2.08
N TRP A 421 26.58 7.16 1.68
CA TRP A 421 26.18 7.63 0.35
C TRP A 421 25.77 9.10 0.32
N THR A 422 25.67 9.76 1.47
CA THR A 422 25.37 11.20 1.58
C THR A 422 26.38 11.88 2.48
N SER A 423 26.60 13.18 2.32
CA SER A 423 27.57 13.93 3.13
C SER A 423 27.01 14.51 4.44
N GLY A 424 25.69 14.55 4.58
CA GLY A 424 25.00 15.18 5.70
C GLY A 424 25.12 14.42 7.02
N ASN A 425 25.09 15.16 8.12
CA ASN A 425 25.13 14.65 9.49
C ASN A 425 23.95 15.23 10.28
N VAL A 426 23.30 14.38 11.07
CA VAL A 426 22.21 14.80 11.96
C VAL A 426 22.18 13.91 13.19
N SER A 427 22.14 14.52 14.38
CA SER A 427 21.87 13.79 15.62
C SER A 427 20.36 13.72 15.91
N PHE A 428 19.96 12.72 16.69
CA PHE A 428 18.57 12.60 17.15
C PHE A 428 18.06 13.89 17.81
N LYS A 429 18.91 14.53 18.62
CA LYS A 429 18.56 15.79 19.31
C LYS A 429 18.36 16.95 18.33
N GLU A 430 19.26 17.11 17.36
CA GLU A 430 19.12 18.16 16.34
C GLU A 430 17.85 17.96 15.50
N LEU A 431 17.51 16.72 15.17
CA LEU A 431 16.25 16.43 14.49
C LEU A 431 15.04 16.71 15.38
N TYR A 432 15.05 16.24 16.62
CA TYR A 432 13.99 16.44 17.61
C TYR A 432 13.69 17.93 17.82
N ASP A 433 14.72 18.77 17.92
CA ASP A 433 14.57 20.22 18.13
C ASP A 433 13.93 20.97 16.96
N ARG A 434 13.80 20.33 15.79
CA ARG A 434 13.10 20.90 14.64
C ARG A 434 11.59 20.74 14.72
N TYR A 435 11.10 19.84 15.57
CA TYR A 435 9.67 19.61 15.76
C TYR A 435 9.12 20.52 16.84
N ASP A 436 7.93 21.04 16.59
CA ASP A 436 7.19 21.78 17.59
C ASP A 436 6.67 20.86 18.70
N VAL A 437 6.09 21.48 19.73
CA VAL A 437 5.47 20.77 20.84
C VAL A 437 4.01 21.18 20.96
N MET A 438 3.12 20.19 20.96
CA MET A 438 1.68 20.42 21.12
C MET A 438 1.41 21.13 22.46
N SER A 439 0.40 22.01 22.52
CA SER A 439 0.05 22.67 23.79
C SER A 439 -0.38 21.65 24.86
N LYS A 440 -0.02 21.90 26.12
CA LYS A 440 -0.40 21.08 27.29
C LYS A 440 -1.88 20.71 27.31
N ARG A 441 -2.75 21.73 27.20
CA ARG A 441 -4.21 21.57 27.17
C ARG A 441 -4.65 20.57 26.11
N LYS A 442 -4.28 20.81 24.84
CA LYS A 442 -4.66 19.93 23.71
C LYS A 442 -4.18 18.49 23.91
N TYR A 443 -2.93 18.31 24.37
CA TYR A 443 -2.40 16.97 24.60
C TYR A 443 -3.22 16.25 25.67
N GLU A 444 -3.36 16.84 26.86
CA GLU A 444 -4.06 16.22 28.00
C GLU A 444 -5.55 15.95 27.70
N GLU A 445 -6.22 16.86 27.00
CA GLU A 445 -7.61 16.66 26.55
C GLU A 445 -7.72 15.55 25.50
N SER A 446 -6.71 15.37 24.65
CA SER A 446 -6.74 14.38 23.56
C SER A 446 -6.32 12.97 23.97
N SER A 447 -5.28 12.84 24.79
CA SER A 447 -4.71 11.56 25.19
C SER A 447 -5.36 11.02 26.46
N GLY A 448 -5.99 11.88 27.27
CA GLY A 448 -6.40 11.53 28.63
C GLY A 448 -5.20 11.38 29.59
N GLU A 449 -3.98 11.67 29.14
CA GLU A 449 -2.75 11.51 29.90
C GLU A 449 -2.14 12.86 30.28
N ALA A 450 -1.55 12.93 31.48
CA ALA A 450 -0.74 14.08 31.86
C ALA A 450 0.51 14.18 30.98
N THR A 451 0.89 15.41 30.62
CA THR A 451 2.16 15.60 29.89
C THR A 451 3.34 15.14 30.73
N SER A 452 4.32 14.50 30.11
CA SER A 452 5.54 14.09 30.80
C SER A 452 6.79 14.37 29.96
N THR A 453 7.91 14.46 30.65
CA THR A 453 9.25 14.52 30.07
C THR A 453 10.02 13.31 30.56
N PHE A 454 10.73 12.63 29.67
CA PHE A 454 11.54 11.47 30.00
C PHE A 454 12.90 11.55 29.33
N ALA A 455 13.90 10.95 29.98
CA ALA A 455 15.25 10.87 29.44
C ALA A 455 15.32 9.77 28.38
N PHE A 456 15.79 10.10 27.18
CA PHE A 456 16.04 9.17 26.09
C PHE A 456 17.36 9.52 25.41
N GLU A 457 18.29 8.55 25.34
CA GLU A 457 19.65 8.75 24.83
C GLU A 457 20.39 9.96 25.45
N GLY A 458 20.13 10.24 26.73
CA GLY A 458 20.73 11.37 27.45
C GLY A 458 20.09 12.73 27.18
N ASN A 459 18.98 12.77 26.44
CA ASN A 459 18.19 13.97 26.15
C ASN A 459 16.85 13.94 26.88
N ASP A 460 16.40 15.08 27.38
CA ASP A 460 15.04 15.24 27.89
C ASP A 460 14.06 15.45 26.72
N ILE A 461 13.14 14.51 26.53
CA ILE A 461 12.12 14.58 25.47
C ILE A 461 10.70 14.59 26.04
N GLU A 462 9.80 15.28 25.36
CA GLU A 462 8.41 15.46 25.80
C GLU A 462 7.46 14.54 25.02
N THR A 463 6.51 13.90 25.71
CA THR A 463 5.49 13.04 25.06
C THR A 463 4.62 13.80 24.08
N ARG A 464 4.44 15.10 24.33
CA ARG A 464 3.67 16.04 23.50
C ARG A 464 4.45 16.62 22.31
N SER A 465 5.70 16.20 22.07
CA SER A 465 6.45 16.60 20.87
C SER A 465 5.72 16.15 19.60
N MET A 466 5.62 17.04 18.61
CA MET A 466 4.97 16.74 17.33
C MET A 466 5.67 15.62 16.55
N MET A 467 6.95 15.36 16.86
CA MET A 467 7.73 14.24 16.33
C MET A 467 7.06 12.88 16.61
N PHE A 468 6.44 12.73 17.78
CA PHE A 468 5.84 11.47 18.24
C PHE A 468 4.34 11.38 18.00
N GLN A 469 3.81 12.23 17.13
CA GLN A 469 2.38 12.36 16.90
C GLN A 469 2.10 12.12 15.42
N LYS A 470 1.07 11.33 15.12
CA LYS A 470 0.63 11.06 13.74
C LYS A 470 0.23 12.37 13.06
N GLY A 471 0.66 12.62 11.83
CA GLY A 471 0.28 13.80 11.07
C GLY A 471 -1.13 13.74 10.48
N ILE A 472 -1.54 14.88 9.91
CA ILE A 472 -2.76 15.02 9.12
C ILE A 472 -2.72 14.08 7.91
N THR A 473 -3.89 13.52 7.57
CA THR A 473 -4.01 12.60 6.43
C THR A 473 -4.49 13.27 5.15
N VAL A 474 -4.21 12.64 4.00
CA VAL A 474 -4.80 13.01 2.71
C VAL A 474 -6.32 13.05 2.77
N ALA A 475 -6.98 12.19 3.56
CA ALA A 475 -8.43 12.11 3.58
C ALA A 475 -9.11 13.35 4.19
N ARG A 476 -8.41 14.13 5.02
CA ARG A 476 -9.01 15.23 5.80
C ARG A 476 -8.14 16.49 5.93
N TRP A 477 -7.11 16.63 5.11
CA TRP A 477 -6.21 17.80 5.18
C TRP A 477 -6.94 19.14 5.10
N TYR A 478 -8.03 19.21 4.33
CA TYR A 478 -8.80 20.42 4.12
C TYR A 478 -9.34 20.99 5.44
N ASP A 479 -9.70 20.15 6.43
CA ASP A 479 -10.17 20.63 7.73
C ASP A 479 -9.09 21.45 8.46
N ALA A 480 -7.81 21.11 8.26
CA ALA A 480 -6.72 21.82 8.92
C ALA A 480 -6.38 23.17 8.26
N ALA A 481 -6.83 23.40 7.02
CA ALA A 481 -6.75 24.69 6.34
C ALA A 481 -8.03 25.54 6.50
N LEU A 482 -9.17 24.91 6.82
CA LEU A 482 -10.44 25.60 7.05
C LEU A 482 -10.50 26.29 8.43
N PRO A 483 -11.25 27.39 8.55
CA PRO A 483 -11.67 27.97 9.82
C PRO A 483 -12.44 26.95 10.68
N GLN A 484 -12.42 27.12 12.02
CA GLN A 484 -12.99 26.17 12.96
C GLN A 484 -14.48 25.90 12.71
N GLU A 485 -15.24 26.93 12.38
CA GLU A 485 -16.68 26.90 12.11
C GLU A 485 -17.06 26.15 10.82
N GLU A 486 -16.10 25.90 9.93
CA GLU A 486 -16.31 25.17 8.68
C GLU A 486 -15.84 23.71 8.75
N ARG A 487 -15.18 23.31 9.85
CA ARG A 487 -14.69 21.94 10.04
C ARG A 487 -15.81 20.96 10.29
N GLN A 488 -15.61 19.72 9.85
CA GLN A 488 -16.54 18.64 10.16
C GLN A 488 -16.65 18.41 11.67
N ASN A 489 -17.88 18.30 12.17
CA ASN A 489 -18.21 18.03 13.58
C ASN A 489 -17.63 19.03 14.60
N ASN A 490 -17.35 20.28 14.20
CA ASN A 490 -16.61 21.25 15.02
C ASN A 490 -15.28 20.70 15.57
N ALA A 491 -14.64 19.76 14.84
CA ALA A 491 -13.45 19.04 15.30
C ALA A 491 -12.33 20.01 15.71
N GLU A 492 -11.71 19.77 16.87
CA GLU A 492 -10.50 20.49 17.26
C GLU A 492 -9.32 20.02 16.39
N LEU A 493 -8.41 20.95 16.10
CA LEU A 493 -7.17 20.67 15.40
C LEU A 493 -6.03 20.45 16.41
N TYR A 494 -5.53 19.21 16.50
CA TYR A 494 -4.50 18.78 17.45
C TYR A 494 -3.07 19.01 16.93
N GLN A 495 -2.82 20.22 16.43
CA GLN A 495 -1.49 20.74 16.11
C GLN A 495 -1.37 22.22 16.51
N PRO A 496 -0.15 22.80 16.60
CA PRO A 496 0.04 24.17 17.04
C PRO A 496 -0.71 25.21 16.19
N SER A 497 -0.61 25.06 14.86
CA SER A 497 -1.13 26.03 13.89
C SER A 497 -1.95 25.36 12.79
N PRO A 498 -2.89 26.06 12.13
CA PRO A 498 -3.53 25.59 10.89
C PRO A 498 -2.52 25.39 9.76
N LEU A 499 -2.93 24.69 8.70
CA LEU A 499 -2.15 24.62 7.46
C LEU A 499 -2.12 25.98 6.77
N LYS A 500 -0.94 26.33 6.27
CA LYS A 500 -0.61 27.58 5.56
C LYS A 500 0.00 27.33 4.20
N ALA A 501 0.70 26.22 4.01
CA ALA A 501 1.16 25.81 2.68
C ALA A 501 0.90 24.34 2.41
N MET A 502 0.89 24.01 1.12
CA MET A 502 0.73 22.65 0.66
C MET A 502 1.57 22.39 -0.59
N LEU A 503 2.34 21.30 -0.57
CA LEU A 503 3.00 20.74 -1.73
C LEU A 503 2.23 19.50 -2.19
N ILE A 504 1.74 19.51 -3.43
CA ILE A 504 1.09 18.38 -4.09
C ILE A 504 1.99 17.91 -5.21
N GLN A 505 2.75 16.83 -4.99
CA GLN A 505 3.68 16.29 -5.97
C GLN A 505 3.24 14.89 -6.41
N GLY A 506 2.82 14.77 -7.67
CA GLY A 506 2.35 13.52 -8.27
C GLY A 506 1.05 12.98 -7.65
N HIS A 507 0.25 13.81 -6.98
CA HIS A 507 -0.99 13.42 -6.32
C HIS A 507 -2.17 14.23 -6.89
N SER A 508 -3.36 13.64 -6.93
CA SER A 508 -4.57 14.32 -7.40
C SER A 508 -5.56 14.58 -6.26
N ALA A 509 -6.21 15.75 -6.26
CA ALA A 509 -7.22 16.16 -5.27
C ALA A 509 -8.61 15.54 -5.53
N ASN A 510 -8.87 15.04 -6.74
CA ASN A 510 -10.19 14.52 -7.13
C ASN A 510 -10.58 13.18 -6.47
N SER A 511 -9.69 12.58 -5.68
CA SER A 511 -9.94 11.33 -4.97
C SER A 511 -10.76 11.51 -3.68
N ILE A 512 -10.98 12.75 -3.26
CA ILE A 512 -11.73 13.10 -2.04
C ILE A 512 -13.08 13.71 -2.47
N SER A 513 -14.20 13.21 -1.92
CA SER A 513 -15.56 13.61 -2.29
C SER A 513 -15.94 15.04 -1.87
N GLU A 514 -15.28 15.57 -0.84
CA GLU A 514 -15.53 16.90 -0.27
C GLU A 514 -14.89 18.03 -1.11
N MET A 515 -15.15 18.07 -2.43
CA MET A 515 -14.49 19.01 -3.35
C MET A 515 -14.73 20.48 -2.99
N ASP A 516 -15.93 20.83 -2.52
CA ASP A 516 -16.25 22.20 -2.12
C ASP A 516 -15.46 22.66 -0.88
N LYS A 517 -15.25 21.77 0.09
CA LYS A 517 -14.39 22.04 1.26
C LYS A 517 -12.93 22.13 0.86
N GLN A 518 -12.46 21.25 -0.02
CA GLN A 518 -11.10 21.31 -0.55
C GLN A 518 -10.83 22.60 -1.31
N LYS A 519 -11.77 23.05 -2.14
CA LYS A 519 -11.67 24.32 -2.84
C LYS A 519 -11.42 25.48 -1.87
N ARG A 520 -12.31 25.64 -0.88
CA ARG A 520 -12.20 26.68 0.15
C ARG A 520 -10.94 26.54 0.99
N ALA A 521 -10.54 25.31 1.32
CA ALA A 521 -9.29 25.02 2.01
C ALA A 521 -8.07 25.48 1.19
N MET A 522 -8.03 25.21 -0.12
CA MET A 522 -6.96 25.67 -1.00
C MET A 522 -6.93 27.20 -1.08
N GLU A 523 -8.08 27.88 -1.04
CA GLU A 523 -8.18 29.34 -1.03
C GLU A 523 -7.65 29.97 0.27
N ASN A 524 -7.68 29.23 1.39
CA ASN A 524 -7.17 29.69 2.69
C ASN A 524 -5.64 29.51 2.89
N LEU A 525 -4.94 28.84 1.96
CA LEU A 525 -3.48 28.68 2.04
C LEU A 525 -2.75 29.98 1.66
N ASP A 526 -1.58 30.22 2.22
CA ASP A 526 -0.66 31.26 1.77
C ASP A 526 0.02 30.83 0.46
N LEU A 527 0.43 29.57 0.36
CA LEU A 527 1.13 29.01 -0.81
C LEU A 527 0.59 27.61 -1.18
N LEU A 528 0.26 27.42 -2.46
CA LEU A 528 -0.06 26.11 -3.04
C LEU A 528 0.95 25.75 -4.13
N VAL A 529 1.74 24.71 -3.90
CA VAL A 529 2.71 24.20 -4.89
C VAL A 529 2.18 22.90 -5.46
N ILE A 530 2.14 22.81 -6.79
CA ILE A 530 1.67 21.64 -7.51
C ILE A 530 2.78 21.20 -8.45
N ALA A 531 3.19 19.94 -8.38
CA ALA A 531 4.18 19.34 -9.25
C ALA A 531 3.57 18.10 -9.89
N ASP A 532 3.38 18.13 -11.20
CA ASP A 532 2.72 17.06 -11.96
C ASP A 532 3.23 17.07 -13.41
N ILE A 533 2.95 16.00 -14.16
CA ILE A 533 3.24 15.90 -15.60
C ILE A 533 2.24 16.74 -16.40
N PHE A 534 0.99 16.84 -15.90
CA PHE A 534 -0.11 17.57 -16.52
C PHE A 534 -0.74 18.57 -15.53
N PRO A 535 -1.40 19.64 -15.99
CA PRO A 535 -2.22 20.47 -15.10
C PRO A 535 -3.27 19.59 -14.40
N SER A 536 -3.16 19.46 -13.07
CA SER A 536 -4.03 18.61 -12.26
C SER A 536 -5.29 19.35 -11.82
N VAL A 537 -6.28 18.65 -11.28
CA VAL A 537 -7.50 19.30 -10.76
C VAL A 537 -7.18 20.34 -9.68
N ALA A 538 -6.14 20.11 -8.87
CA ALA A 538 -5.71 21.07 -7.85
C ALA A 538 -5.26 22.42 -8.45
N SER A 539 -4.80 22.44 -9.70
CA SER A 539 -4.35 23.66 -10.38
C SER A 539 -5.49 24.56 -10.87
N VAL A 540 -6.73 24.07 -10.87
CA VAL A 540 -7.88 24.78 -11.45
C VAL A 540 -9.12 24.79 -10.55
N MET A 541 -9.11 24.06 -9.43
CA MET A 541 -10.29 23.94 -8.55
C MET A 541 -10.59 25.23 -7.77
N HIS A 542 -9.55 25.95 -7.35
CA HIS A 542 -9.62 27.14 -6.50
C HIS A 542 -9.85 28.43 -7.30
N ASP A 543 -10.39 29.47 -6.66
CA ASP A 543 -10.56 30.80 -7.28
C ASP A 543 -9.43 31.80 -6.92
N ARG A 544 -8.26 31.30 -6.50
CA ARG A 544 -7.09 32.14 -6.16
C ARG A 544 -6.64 32.99 -7.36
N GLU A 545 -6.17 34.20 -7.08
CA GLU A 545 -5.51 35.08 -8.07
C GLU A 545 -3.98 34.99 -8.01
N ASP A 546 -3.42 34.61 -6.85
CA ASP A 546 -1.98 34.55 -6.59
C ASP A 546 -1.61 33.36 -5.67
N GLY A 547 -0.31 33.18 -5.41
CA GLY A 547 0.20 32.22 -4.42
C GLY A 547 0.05 30.76 -4.84
N VAL A 548 0.11 30.50 -6.15
CA VAL A 548 0.09 29.15 -6.71
C VAL A 548 1.26 28.98 -7.68
N ILE A 549 2.05 27.93 -7.47
CA ILE A 549 3.18 27.57 -8.32
C ILE A 549 2.96 26.18 -8.89
N LEU A 550 3.11 26.04 -10.21
CA LEU A 550 2.97 24.79 -10.95
C LEU A 550 4.32 24.38 -11.55
N LEU A 551 4.81 23.20 -11.18
CA LEU A 551 6.12 22.68 -11.56
C LEU A 551 5.96 21.52 -12.57
N PRO A 552 6.66 21.55 -13.71
CA PRO A 552 6.62 20.46 -14.69
C PRO A 552 7.50 19.28 -14.23
N VAL A 553 6.87 18.13 -14.03
CA VAL A 553 7.56 16.89 -13.63
C VAL A 553 7.85 15.99 -14.83
N ALA A 554 9.02 15.35 -14.83
CA ALA A 554 9.41 14.35 -15.81
C ALA A 554 8.60 13.05 -15.58
N SER A 555 8.30 12.31 -16.64
CA SER A 555 7.61 11.03 -16.48
C SER A 555 8.54 9.96 -15.90
N GLN A 556 7.96 8.89 -15.35
CA GLN A 556 8.73 7.74 -14.85
C GLN A 556 9.53 7.00 -15.94
N TYR A 557 9.34 7.36 -17.21
CA TYR A 557 10.09 6.85 -18.36
C TYR A 557 11.28 7.74 -18.73
N GLU A 558 11.44 8.88 -18.05
CA GLU A 558 12.47 9.88 -18.29
C GLU A 558 13.60 9.84 -17.25
N HIS A 559 13.52 8.91 -16.29
CA HIS A 559 14.54 8.72 -15.25
C HIS A 559 14.69 7.26 -14.81
N HIS A 560 15.78 6.98 -14.10
CA HIS A 560 16.01 5.70 -13.45
C HIS A 560 15.15 5.56 -12.19
N GLY A 561 15.10 4.35 -11.63
CA GLY A 561 14.55 4.09 -10.31
C GLY A 561 14.01 2.68 -10.18
N SER A 562 13.43 2.39 -9.02
CA SER A 562 12.74 1.13 -8.76
C SER A 562 11.28 1.37 -8.32
N LEU A 563 10.43 0.35 -8.47
CA LEU A 563 9.07 0.36 -7.92
C LEU A 563 8.72 -1.01 -7.37
N THR A 564 7.85 -1.06 -6.38
CA THR A 564 7.37 -2.31 -5.78
C THR A 564 5.94 -2.58 -6.24
N ASN A 565 5.72 -3.70 -6.93
CA ASN A 565 4.38 -4.07 -7.42
C ASN A 565 3.49 -4.64 -6.30
N THR A 566 2.28 -5.05 -6.66
CA THR A 566 1.26 -5.54 -5.72
C THR A 566 1.70 -6.75 -4.89
N HIS A 567 2.53 -7.64 -5.45
CA HIS A 567 3.00 -8.85 -4.77
C HIS A 567 4.41 -8.70 -4.17
N ARG A 568 4.88 -7.46 -3.98
CA ARG A 568 6.13 -7.11 -3.27
C ARG A 568 7.42 -7.24 -4.07
N SER A 569 7.36 -7.52 -5.38
CA SER A 569 8.56 -7.56 -6.23
C SER A 569 9.06 -6.17 -6.55
N VAL A 570 10.35 -5.94 -6.36
CA VAL A 570 11.03 -4.65 -6.53
C VAL A 570 11.64 -4.61 -7.93
N GLN A 571 11.03 -3.84 -8.84
CA GLN A 571 11.39 -3.84 -10.26
C GLN A 571 12.21 -2.61 -10.61
N TRP A 572 13.42 -2.83 -11.13
CA TRP A 572 14.28 -1.77 -11.66
C TRP A 572 13.83 -1.32 -13.07
N ARG A 573 13.85 -0.02 -13.33
CA ARG A 573 13.56 0.57 -14.65
C ARG A 573 14.68 1.50 -15.11
N ASP A 574 14.87 1.56 -16.42
CA ASP A 574 15.75 2.52 -17.07
C ASP A 574 14.94 3.52 -17.91
N PRO A 575 15.45 4.74 -18.09
CA PRO A 575 14.80 5.78 -18.89
C PRO A 575 14.83 5.43 -20.38
N VAL A 576 13.70 5.63 -21.06
CA VAL A 576 13.58 5.47 -22.52
C VAL A 576 14.01 6.73 -23.28
N ARG A 577 14.14 7.86 -22.58
CA ARG A 577 14.69 9.15 -23.05
C ARG A 577 15.09 10.03 -21.85
N PRO A 578 15.89 11.09 -22.01
CA PRO A 578 16.06 12.10 -20.95
C PRO A 578 14.76 12.90 -20.70
N PRO A 579 14.67 13.65 -19.58
CA PRO A 579 13.54 14.55 -19.31
C PRO A 579 13.21 15.48 -20.46
N GLY A 580 11.93 15.49 -20.85
CA GLY A 580 11.43 16.35 -21.92
C GLY A 580 11.30 17.82 -21.50
N HIS A 581 11.27 18.71 -22.49
CA HIS A 581 11.00 20.14 -22.27
C HIS A 581 11.95 20.77 -21.24
N ASN A 582 11.41 21.51 -20.27
CA ASN A 582 12.12 22.03 -19.11
C ASN A 582 11.55 21.39 -17.83
N SER A 583 11.15 20.12 -17.89
CA SER A 583 10.73 19.35 -16.70
C SER A 583 11.93 18.84 -15.91
N LYS A 584 11.72 18.59 -14.62
CA LYS A 584 12.70 17.96 -13.72
C LYS A 584 12.13 16.65 -13.16
N THR A 585 13.00 15.71 -12.80
CA THR A 585 12.57 14.48 -12.13
C THR A 585 12.03 14.79 -10.74
N ASP A 586 11.24 13.88 -10.18
CA ASP A 586 10.80 14.00 -8.79
C ASP A 586 11.99 14.11 -7.82
N MET A 587 13.01 13.25 -7.99
CA MET A 587 14.27 13.30 -7.24
C MET A 587 14.94 14.67 -7.30
N GLU A 588 15.07 15.25 -8.50
CA GLU A 588 15.70 16.55 -8.69
C GLU A 588 14.92 17.67 -8.00
N ILE A 589 13.58 17.65 -8.08
CA ILE A 589 12.74 18.62 -7.39
C ILE A 589 12.93 18.49 -5.87
N ILE A 590 12.95 17.27 -5.33
CA ILE A 590 13.17 17.01 -3.91
C ILE A 590 14.56 17.50 -3.48
N GLN A 591 15.60 17.25 -4.27
CA GLN A 591 16.97 17.71 -4.01
C GLN A 591 17.09 19.24 -4.04
N LEU A 592 16.43 19.92 -4.98
CA LEU A 592 16.41 21.38 -5.05
C LEU A 592 15.66 22.01 -3.87
N LEU A 593 14.53 21.42 -3.47
CA LEU A 593 13.82 21.83 -2.25
C LEU A 593 14.69 21.60 -1.01
N ALA A 594 15.36 20.45 -0.91
CA ALA A 594 16.26 20.15 0.19
C ALA A 594 17.41 21.16 0.26
N ASP A 595 18.07 21.46 -0.86
CA ASP A 595 19.15 22.44 -0.93
C ASP A 595 18.67 23.84 -0.49
N GLY A 596 17.57 24.32 -1.05
CA GLY A 596 17.00 25.62 -0.70
C GLY A 596 16.48 25.74 0.74
N LEU A 597 16.19 24.61 1.41
CA LEU A 597 15.81 24.54 2.83
C LEU A 597 17.01 24.25 3.77
N GLY A 598 18.22 24.13 3.23
CA GLY A 598 19.45 23.90 4.00
C GLY A 598 19.71 22.43 4.38
N PHE A 599 19.17 21.49 3.62
CA PHE A 599 19.27 20.04 3.83
C PHE A 599 19.98 19.29 2.69
N GLY A 600 20.52 19.98 1.69
CA GLY A 600 21.06 19.38 0.45
C GLY A 600 22.09 18.26 0.68
N GLU A 601 22.93 18.39 1.72
CA GLU A 601 23.93 17.38 2.11
C GLU A 601 23.32 16.01 2.49
N HIS A 602 22.02 15.94 2.82
CA HIS A 602 21.33 14.67 3.09
C HIS A 602 20.74 14.00 1.84
N PHE A 603 20.87 14.63 0.66
CA PHE A 603 20.26 14.20 -0.60
C PHE A 603 21.27 14.15 -1.76
N ASP A 604 22.57 14.21 -1.46
CA ASP A 604 23.65 14.23 -2.43
C ASP A 604 24.18 12.83 -2.78
N TRP A 605 23.26 11.88 -3.03
CA TRP A 605 23.59 10.49 -3.38
C TRP A 605 24.46 10.33 -4.63
N GLY A 606 24.52 11.36 -5.48
CA GLY A 606 25.37 11.43 -6.67
C GLY A 606 26.25 12.68 -6.65
N SER A 607 27.07 12.86 -7.70
CA SER A 607 27.91 14.05 -7.82
C SER A 607 28.01 14.54 -9.25
N GLY A 608 28.27 15.85 -9.42
CA GLY A 608 28.36 16.46 -10.75
C GLY A 608 27.08 16.24 -11.56
N PRO A 609 27.17 15.84 -12.85
CA PRO A 609 26.00 15.59 -13.69
C PRO A 609 25.09 14.46 -13.20
N GLU A 610 25.63 13.52 -12.41
CA GLU A 610 24.86 12.36 -11.94
C GLU A 610 23.91 12.70 -10.79
N LEU A 611 24.11 13.83 -10.09
CA LEU A 611 23.39 14.17 -8.86
C LEU A 611 21.86 14.12 -9.03
N TYR A 612 21.32 14.69 -10.10
CA TYR A 612 19.88 14.96 -10.24
C TYR A 612 19.09 13.91 -11.05
N ASN A 613 19.76 13.18 -11.93
CA ASN A 613 19.12 12.12 -12.74
C ASN A 613 20.09 11.02 -13.18
N GLY A 614 21.24 10.93 -12.51
CA GLY A 614 22.22 9.88 -12.79
C GLY A 614 21.80 8.56 -12.19
N ARG A 615 22.19 7.46 -12.83
CA ARG A 615 21.94 6.10 -12.32
C ARG A 615 22.48 5.95 -10.90
N SER A 616 23.66 6.51 -10.65
CA SER A 616 24.34 6.40 -9.36
C SER A 616 23.54 7.02 -8.19
N THR A 617 22.81 8.11 -8.41
CA THR A 617 21.91 8.71 -7.40
C THR A 617 20.84 7.71 -6.95
N TYR A 618 20.15 7.06 -7.89
CA TYR A 618 19.10 6.09 -7.55
C TYR A 618 19.68 4.82 -6.92
N GLU A 619 20.82 4.33 -7.42
CA GLU A 619 21.48 3.16 -6.82
C GLU A 619 21.94 3.42 -5.38
N ASN A 620 22.54 4.58 -5.12
CA ASN A 620 23.01 4.97 -3.79
C ASN A 620 21.86 5.25 -2.82
N CYS A 621 20.78 5.87 -3.29
CA CYS A 621 19.55 6.03 -2.51
C CYS A 621 18.95 4.66 -2.15
N LEU A 622 18.88 3.72 -3.10
CA LEU A 622 18.41 2.35 -2.85
C LEU A 622 19.30 1.60 -1.84
N ARG A 623 20.63 1.82 -1.87
CA ARG A 623 21.54 1.24 -0.87
C ARG A 623 21.29 1.80 0.55
N GLU A 624 20.97 3.09 0.68
CA GLU A 624 20.56 3.70 1.95
C GLU A 624 19.22 3.14 2.45
N ILE A 625 18.27 2.94 1.54
CA ILE A 625 17.01 2.22 1.82
C ILE A 625 17.31 0.80 2.32
N ASN A 626 18.18 0.04 1.65
CA ASN A 626 18.54 -1.32 2.05
C ASN A 626 19.20 -1.35 3.43
N LEU A 627 19.96 -0.30 3.79
CA LEU A 627 20.59 -0.16 5.10
C LEU A 627 19.55 -0.04 6.22
N GLY A 628 18.53 0.80 6.02
CA GLY A 628 17.54 1.16 7.04
C GLY A 628 16.28 0.28 7.07
N VAL A 629 15.83 -0.28 5.94
CA VAL A 629 14.54 -1.01 5.89
C VAL A 629 14.71 -2.49 6.28
N ARG A 630 14.96 -2.74 7.57
CA ARG A 630 15.23 -4.09 8.12
C ARG A 630 14.01 -4.85 8.57
N THR A 631 12.91 -4.18 8.91
CA THR A 631 11.68 -4.82 9.43
C THR A 631 11.08 -5.84 8.48
N ILE A 632 11.01 -5.52 7.18
CA ILE A 632 10.34 -6.28 6.12
C ILE A 632 11.31 -7.00 5.18
N GLY A 633 12.61 -6.88 5.40
CA GLY A 633 13.60 -7.55 4.56
C GLY A 633 13.77 -6.87 3.20
N TYR A 634 13.91 -5.55 3.15
CA TYR A 634 14.06 -4.81 1.88
C TYR A 634 15.56 -4.67 1.54
N GLN A 635 16.27 -5.78 1.32
CA GLN A 635 17.72 -5.82 1.04
C GLN A 635 18.05 -6.25 -0.39
N GLN A 636 17.24 -5.84 -1.37
CA GLN A 636 17.52 -6.02 -2.79
C GLN A 636 18.54 -4.98 -3.25
N SER A 637 19.76 -5.40 -3.59
CA SER A 637 20.77 -4.49 -4.15
C SER A 637 20.39 -4.02 -5.57
N PRO A 638 20.78 -2.78 -5.95
CA PRO A 638 20.55 -2.30 -7.31
C PRO A 638 21.08 -3.25 -8.39
N GLU A 639 22.28 -3.80 -8.19
CA GLU A 639 22.95 -4.70 -9.12
C GLU A 639 22.14 -5.98 -9.35
N ARG A 640 21.62 -6.58 -8.28
CA ARG A 640 20.85 -7.83 -8.39
C ARG A 640 19.53 -7.59 -9.11
N LEU A 641 18.84 -6.48 -8.83
CA LEU A 641 17.63 -6.12 -9.58
C LEU A 641 17.90 -5.89 -11.08
N GLN A 642 19.03 -5.27 -11.41
CA GLN A 642 19.46 -5.07 -12.79
C GLN A 642 19.82 -6.40 -13.47
N GLN A 643 20.50 -7.32 -12.76
CA GLN A 643 20.80 -8.67 -13.24
C GLN A 643 19.52 -9.45 -13.55
N HIS A 644 18.48 -9.38 -12.71
CA HIS A 644 17.22 -10.04 -13.02
C HIS A 644 16.66 -9.57 -14.37
N LYS A 645 16.78 -8.28 -14.69
CA LYS A 645 16.36 -7.74 -16.00
C LYS A 645 17.21 -8.22 -17.18
N GLU A 646 18.50 -8.46 -16.97
CA GLU A 646 19.41 -9.04 -17.97
C GLU A 646 19.09 -10.51 -18.24
N TYR A 647 18.81 -11.27 -17.17
CA TYR A 647 18.49 -12.70 -17.20
C TYR A 647 16.99 -12.99 -17.14
N ASP A 648 16.16 -12.10 -17.68
CA ASP A 648 14.70 -12.23 -17.64
C ASP A 648 14.15 -13.53 -18.23
N TRP A 649 14.80 -14.02 -19.29
CA TRP A 649 14.53 -15.30 -19.93
C TRP A 649 14.69 -16.52 -19.00
N ALA A 650 15.38 -16.39 -17.88
CA ALA A 650 15.60 -17.48 -16.93
C ALA A 650 14.39 -17.75 -16.02
N PHE A 651 13.47 -16.78 -15.88
CA PHE A 651 12.38 -16.85 -14.91
C PHE A 651 11.13 -17.52 -15.47
N SER A 652 10.58 -18.46 -14.71
CA SER A 652 9.35 -19.17 -15.07
C SER A 652 8.12 -18.25 -15.03
N THR A 653 7.28 -18.31 -16.06
CA THR A 653 5.96 -17.65 -16.08
C THR A 653 4.93 -18.38 -15.21
N GLU A 654 5.26 -19.55 -14.68
CA GLU A 654 4.40 -20.30 -13.75
C GLU A 654 4.75 -20.01 -12.30
N THR A 655 6.03 -20.15 -11.93
CA THR A 655 6.47 -20.10 -10.52
C THR A 655 7.20 -18.81 -10.15
N LEU A 656 7.54 -17.97 -11.14
CA LEU A 656 8.47 -16.85 -11.01
C LEU A 656 9.90 -17.24 -10.60
N ARG A 657 10.20 -18.52 -10.40
CA ARG A 657 11.54 -18.97 -10.01
C ARG A 657 12.43 -19.10 -11.25
N ALA A 658 13.67 -18.67 -11.14
CA ALA A 658 14.69 -18.94 -12.13
C ALA A 658 15.18 -20.39 -12.03
N ASP A 659 15.27 -21.05 -13.18
CA ASP A 659 15.90 -22.36 -13.35
C ASP A 659 16.97 -22.22 -14.43
N ALA A 660 18.12 -21.68 -14.03
CA ALA A 660 19.22 -21.40 -14.93
C ALA A 660 20.57 -21.62 -14.22
N PRO A 661 20.95 -22.89 -13.98
CA PRO A 661 22.17 -23.22 -13.27
C PRO A 661 23.41 -22.54 -13.83
N GLY A 662 24.19 -21.90 -12.95
CA GLY A 662 25.41 -21.18 -13.30
C GLY A 662 25.21 -19.71 -13.69
N THR A 663 23.97 -19.21 -13.68
CA THR A 663 23.68 -17.77 -13.77
C THR A 663 23.64 -17.12 -12.39
N PRO A 664 23.83 -15.79 -12.27
CA PRO A 664 23.75 -15.10 -10.98
C PRO A 664 22.35 -15.06 -10.37
N VAL A 665 21.31 -15.41 -11.15
CA VAL A 665 19.90 -15.37 -10.72
C VAL A 665 19.34 -16.76 -10.41
N ASP A 666 20.13 -17.82 -10.52
CA ASP A 666 19.65 -19.20 -10.37
C ASP A 666 18.99 -19.41 -9.00
N GLY A 667 17.77 -19.97 -9.01
CA GLY A 667 16.99 -20.21 -7.80
C GLY A 667 16.23 -18.99 -7.25
N ASP A 668 16.52 -17.77 -7.72
CA ASP A 668 15.84 -16.55 -7.30
C ASP A 668 14.41 -16.47 -7.83
N TYR A 669 13.54 -15.76 -7.10
CA TYR A 669 12.23 -15.37 -7.60
C TYR A 669 12.32 -14.03 -8.32
N TRP A 670 11.54 -13.88 -9.39
CA TRP A 670 11.52 -12.68 -10.23
C TRP A 670 11.41 -11.40 -9.38
N MET A 671 12.43 -10.54 -9.52
CA MET A 671 12.53 -9.25 -8.85
C MET A 671 12.39 -9.32 -7.31
N LEU A 672 12.83 -10.44 -6.71
CA LEU A 672 13.09 -10.62 -5.29
C LEU A 672 11.98 -10.10 -4.36
N PRO A 673 10.76 -10.68 -4.41
CA PRO A 673 9.65 -10.22 -3.58
C PRO A 673 10.05 -10.20 -2.09
N TRP A 674 9.86 -9.07 -1.41
CA TRP A 674 10.25 -8.97 -0.01
C TRP A 674 9.30 -9.80 0.88
N PRO A 675 9.77 -10.48 1.94
CA PRO A 675 11.11 -10.37 2.49
C PRO A 675 12.23 -10.96 1.63
N CYS A 676 13.34 -10.22 1.54
CA CYS A 676 14.60 -10.62 0.95
C CYS A 676 15.73 -10.15 1.88
N TRP A 677 16.33 -11.08 2.62
CA TRP A 677 17.20 -10.76 3.76
C TRP A 677 18.69 -10.63 3.40
N GLY A 678 19.01 -10.27 2.16
CA GLY A 678 20.37 -10.07 1.68
C GLY A 678 20.69 -10.84 0.41
N ASP A 679 21.97 -10.87 0.04
CA ASP A 679 22.44 -11.33 -1.27
C ASP A 679 22.15 -12.80 -1.59
N GLU A 680 22.07 -13.66 -0.57
CA GLU A 680 21.86 -15.11 -0.75
C GLU A 680 20.39 -15.54 -0.66
N HIS A 681 19.47 -14.64 -0.29
CA HIS A 681 18.06 -14.99 -0.12
C HIS A 681 17.30 -14.80 -1.44
N PRO A 682 16.52 -15.78 -1.93
CA PRO A 682 15.91 -15.74 -3.27
C PRO A 682 14.67 -14.83 -3.38
N GLY A 683 14.24 -14.26 -2.25
CA GLY A 683 12.96 -13.57 -2.09
C GLY A 683 11.86 -14.53 -1.64
N THR A 684 10.80 -13.97 -1.05
CA THR A 684 9.66 -14.73 -0.50
C THR A 684 8.42 -14.50 -1.37
N PRO A 685 8.11 -15.40 -2.33
CA PRO A 685 6.97 -15.21 -3.24
C PRO A 685 5.63 -15.36 -2.51
N ILE A 686 5.54 -16.29 -1.56
CA ILE A 686 4.32 -16.60 -0.80
C ILE A 686 4.61 -16.43 0.68
N LEU A 687 3.90 -15.52 1.33
CA LEU A 687 3.99 -15.31 2.77
C LEU A 687 3.28 -16.43 3.53
N TRP A 688 3.75 -16.69 4.76
CA TRP A 688 3.10 -17.56 5.75
C TRP A 688 3.19 -19.07 5.44
N ARG A 689 3.97 -19.46 4.44
CA ARG A 689 4.23 -20.87 4.11
C ARG A 689 5.33 -21.45 4.98
N ASP A 690 5.09 -22.64 5.50
CA ASP A 690 5.97 -23.38 6.41
C ASP A 690 6.48 -24.71 5.81
N ASP A 691 6.04 -25.03 4.61
CA ASP A 691 6.44 -26.17 3.78
C ASP A 691 7.70 -25.88 2.94
N THR A 692 8.28 -24.68 3.03
CA THR A 692 9.55 -24.31 2.41
C THR A 692 10.53 -23.81 3.46
N ASP A 693 11.79 -24.19 3.32
CA ASP A 693 12.87 -23.69 4.19
C ASP A 693 12.94 -22.16 4.08
N PRO A 694 12.97 -21.40 5.20
CA PRO A 694 13.07 -19.95 5.14
C PRO A 694 14.32 -19.43 4.40
N ARG A 695 15.38 -20.24 4.24
CA ARG A 695 16.54 -19.90 3.40
C ARG A 695 16.20 -19.86 1.90
N GLU A 696 15.19 -20.63 1.50
CA GLU A 696 14.73 -20.82 0.12
C GLU A 696 13.47 -19.99 -0.19
N GLY A 697 13.15 -18.98 0.64
CA GLY A 697 11.99 -18.12 0.47
C GLY A 697 10.74 -18.56 1.23
N GLY A 698 10.83 -19.53 2.16
CA GLY A 698 9.78 -19.80 3.15
C GLY A 698 9.63 -18.67 4.17
N PHE A 699 8.46 -18.56 4.81
CA PHE A 699 8.23 -17.49 5.78
C PHE A 699 7.02 -17.80 6.68
N ASP A 700 7.19 -17.88 8.00
CA ASP A 700 6.08 -18.12 8.94
C ASP A 700 5.50 -16.79 9.48
N PHE A 701 4.36 -16.84 10.18
CA PHE A 701 3.75 -15.70 10.86
C PHE A 701 4.72 -15.05 11.86
N ARG A 702 4.63 -13.73 12.03
CA ARG A 702 5.53 -13.01 12.94
C ARG A 702 4.99 -12.94 14.36
N ALA A 703 5.90 -13.06 15.32
CA ALA A 703 5.64 -12.77 16.73
C ALA A 703 5.75 -11.26 17.04
N ARG A 704 5.02 -10.42 16.29
CA ARG A 704 5.14 -8.95 16.37
C ARG A 704 4.62 -8.35 17.68
N TRP A 705 3.68 -9.02 18.35
CA TRP A 705 3.01 -8.52 19.57
C TRP A 705 3.48 -9.21 20.84
N GLY A 706 4.74 -9.63 20.86
CA GLY A 706 5.30 -10.41 21.96
C GLY A 706 4.92 -11.89 21.91
N ALA A 707 5.36 -12.62 22.93
CA ALA A 707 5.16 -14.06 23.04
C ALA A 707 3.81 -14.47 23.68
N THR A 708 3.11 -13.51 24.29
CA THR A 708 1.84 -13.74 25.00
C THR A 708 0.93 -12.53 24.85
N ALA A 709 -0.37 -12.77 24.67
CA ALA A 709 -1.40 -11.74 24.70
C ALA A 709 -1.63 -11.22 26.15
N PRO A 710 -2.22 -10.01 26.33
CA PRO A 710 -2.46 -9.45 27.66
C PRO A 710 -3.33 -10.35 28.53
N THR A 711 -2.95 -10.51 29.80
CA THR A 711 -3.79 -11.14 30.82
C THR A 711 -4.95 -10.21 31.24
N ARG A 712 -5.95 -10.74 31.97
CA ARG A 712 -7.05 -9.93 32.52
C ARG A 712 -6.55 -8.75 33.36
N GLN A 713 -5.53 -8.97 34.17
CA GLN A 713 -4.96 -7.91 35.01
C GLN A 713 -4.33 -6.81 34.15
N GLN A 714 -3.46 -7.20 33.22
CA GLN A 714 -2.81 -6.26 32.30
C GLN A 714 -3.82 -5.51 31.44
N TRP A 715 -4.90 -6.18 31.01
CA TRP A 715 -5.99 -5.51 30.32
C TRP A 715 -6.65 -4.44 31.16
N ASN A 716 -6.96 -4.74 32.42
CA ASN A 716 -7.55 -3.76 33.33
C ASN A 716 -6.60 -2.57 33.56
N GLU A 717 -5.29 -2.81 33.60
CA GLU A 717 -4.27 -1.77 33.68
C GLU A 717 -4.25 -0.90 32.40
N LEU A 718 -4.29 -1.51 31.22
CA LEU A 718 -4.37 -0.80 29.92
C LEU A 718 -5.66 0.03 29.75
N VAL A 719 -6.80 -0.49 30.23
CA VAL A 719 -8.07 0.26 30.23
C VAL A 719 -8.00 1.42 31.22
N ALA A 720 -7.41 1.20 32.40
CA ALA A 720 -7.26 2.23 33.43
C ALA A 720 -6.28 3.35 33.02
N SER A 721 -5.26 3.05 32.20
CA SER A 721 -4.34 4.05 31.68
C SER A 721 -4.90 4.90 30.53
N SER A 722 -6.12 4.61 30.06
CA SER A 722 -6.69 5.22 28.84
C SER A 722 -5.89 4.93 27.56
N GLU A 723 -4.97 3.96 27.58
CA GLU A 723 -4.36 3.40 26.35
C GLU A 723 -5.36 2.53 25.56
N ALA A 724 -6.51 2.24 26.18
CA ALA A 724 -7.65 1.55 25.60
C ALA A 724 -8.98 2.12 26.13
N PRO A 725 -9.26 3.43 25.98
CA PRO A 725 -10.54 3.98 26.42
C PRO A 725 -11.67 3.34 25.59
N ASP A 726 -12.87 3.26 26.17
CA ASP A 726 -14.07 2.66 25.56
C ASP A 726 -14.13 1.12 25.48
N ARG A 727 -13.29 0.38 26.23
CA ARG A 727 -13.29 -1.10 26.23
C ARG A 727 -13.69 -1.72 27.59
N PRO A 728 -14.97 -2.04 27.84
CA PRO A 728 -15.39 -2.52 29.16
C PRO A 728 -15.03 -4.00 29.42
N ASP A 729 -15.01 -4.84 28.38
CA ASP A 729 -14.82 -6.28 28.52
C ASP A 729 -13.43 -6.74 28.08
N TYR A 730 -12.96 -7.84 28.69
CA TYR A 730 -11.70 -8.45 28.30
C TYR A 730 -11.85 -9.29 27.03
N PRO A 731 -11.00 -9.05 26.03
CA PRO A 731 -11.20 -9.58 24.68
C PRO A 731 -10.85 -11.07 24.53
N PHE A 732 -10.33 -11.70 25.58
CA PHE A 732 -9.92 -13.12 25.58
C PHE A 732 -10.70 -13.95 26.60
N ALA A 733 -11.92 -13.52 26.94
CA ALA A 733 -12.70 -14.18 27.96
C ALA A 733 -12.92 -15.65 27.62
N GLU A 734 -13.33 -15.95 26.38
CA GLU A 734 -13.65 -17.31 25.99
C GLU A 734 -12.41 -18.15 25.73
N THR A 735 -11.36 -17.56 25.15
CA THR A 735 -10.07 -18.23 25.02
C THR A 735 -9.55 -18.71 26.38
N VAL A 736 -9.58 -17.85 27.41
CA VAL A 736 -9.14 -18.24 28.76
C VAL A 736 -10.08 -19.25 29.41
N ASN A 737 -11.40 -19.14 29.18
CA ASN A 737 -12.37 -20.11 29.72
C ASN A 737 -12.12 -21.53 29.18
N ARG A 738 -11.88 -21.67 27.87
CA ARG A 738 -11.72 -22.98 27.21
C ARG A 738 -10.30 -23.54 27.31
N GLN A 739 -9.29 -22.67 27.25
CA GLN A 739 -7.89 -23.08 27.08
C GLN A 739 -6.98 -22.69 28.27
N GLY A 740 -7.53 -22.00 29.28
CA GLY A 740 -6.74 -21.44 30.38
C GLY A 740 -5.77 -20.36 29.92
N GLN A 741 -4.79 -20.03 30.78
CA GLN A 741 -3.76 -19.02 30.46
C GLN A 741 -2.85 -19.43 29.29
N ALA A 742 -2.74 -20.73 28.99
CA ALA A 742 -1.96 -21.21 27.85
C ALA A 742 -2.53 -20.74 26.50
N GLY A 743 -3.84 -20.47 26.41
CA GLY A 743 -4.49 -19.91 25.21
C GLY A 743 -4.07 -18.49 24.86
N LEU A 744 -3.35 -17.79 25.76
CA LEU A 744 -2.78 -16.47 25.48
C LEU A 744 -1.42 -16.56 24.74
N GLY A 745 -0.85 -17.75 24.57
CA GLY A 745 0.42 -17.92 23.86
C GLY A 745 0.33 -17.45 22.40
N MET A 746 1.26 -16.58 22.00
CA MET A 746 1.37 -15.99 20.66
C MET A 746 2.43 -16.68 19.79
N LEU A 747 3.12 -17.68 20.31
CA LEU A 747 4.11 -18.46 19.57
C LEU A 747 3.48 -19.75 19.04
N ARG A 748 3.93 -20.17 17.86
CA ARG A 748 3.45 -21.38 17.20
C ARG A 748 3.73 -22.63 18.05
N ALA A 749 2.83 -23.62 17.98
CA ALA A 749 3.09 -24.94 18.54
C ALA A 749 4.30 -25.62 17.86
N PRO A 750 5.06 -26.49 18.56
CA PRO A 750 6.20 -27.17 17.95
C PRO A 750 5.76 -28.05 16.77
N TYR A 751 6.57 -28.20 15.72
CA TYR A 751 6.20 -28.99 14.53
C TYR A 751 7.41 -29.63 13.86
N THR A 752 7.17 -30.55 12.92
CA THR A 752 8.22 -31.16 12.09
C THR A 752 8.02 -30.70 10.65
N PRO A 753 8.93 -29.88 10.08
CA PRO A 753 8.80 -29.44 8.70
C PRO A 753 9.17 -30.53 7.71
N ASP A 754 8.46 -30.60 6.59
CA ASP A 754 8.71 -31.60 5.53
C ASP A 754 10.07 -31.41 4.85
N TRP A 755 10.56 -30.18 4.74
CA TRP A 755 11.87 -29.85 4.16
C TRP A 755 13.04 -30.24 5.06
N ASN A 756 12.80 -30.57 6.34
CA ASN A 756 13.84 -30.77 7.34
C ASN A 756 14.16 -32.25 7.60
N THR A 757 14.75 -32.91 6.60
CA THR A 757 15.01 -34.37 6.63
C THR A 757 16.19 -34.81 7.50
N GLY A 758 17.05 -33.87 7.94
CA GLY A 758 18.29 -34.14 8.69
C GLY A 758 18.24 -33.85 10.20
N TYR A 759 17.16 -33.25 10.71
CA TYR A 759 17.01 -32.88 12.12
C TYR A 759 16.00 -33.81 12.81
N ASN A 760 16.46 -34.54 13.82
CA ASN A 760 15.63 -35.52 14.55
C ASN A 760 14.73 -34.90 15.64
N GLY A 761 14.66 -33.56 15.73
CA GLY A 761 13.85 -32.83 16.71
C GLY A 761 12.61 -32.17 16.09
N ARG A 762 11.86 -31.42 16.90
CA ARG A 762 10.79 -30.52 16.42
C ARG A 762 11.32 -29.09 16.40
N VAL A 763 10.85 -28.32 15.42
CA VAL A 763 11.04 -26.87 15.36
C VAL A 763 10.07 -26.24 16.36
N GLU A 764 10.58 -25.39 17.23
CA GLU A 764 9.81 -24.73 18.30
C GLU A 764 9.38 -23.33 17.85
N GLY A 765 8.23 -22.87 18.34
CA GLY A 765 7.82 -21.47 18.26
C GLY A 765 8.77 -20.60 19.08
N VAL A 766 9.32 -19.55 18.45
CA VAL A 766 10.26 -18.62 19.08
C VAL A 766 9.87 -17.19 18.77
N PRO A 767 10.15 -16.22 19.65
CA PRO A 767 9.97 -14.82 19.32
C PRO A 767 10.92 -14.42 18.18
N GLN A 768 10.66 -13.25 17.61
CA GLN A 768 11.62 -12.65 16.69
C GLN A 768 12.99 -12.48 17.38
N TYR A 769 14.06 -12.73 16.64
CA TYR A 769 15.41 -12.55 17.18
C TYR A 769 15.60 -11.09 17.60
N PRO A 770 16.20 -10.82 18.77
CA PRO A 770 16.36 -9.46 19.24
C PRO A 770 17.24 -8.67 18.26
N GLY A 771 16.91 -7.39 18.06
CA GLY A 771 17.62 -6.53 17.11
C GLY A 771 17.40 -6.88 15.62
N PHE A 772 16.57 -7.86 15.28
CA PHE A 772 16.37 -8.31 13.89
C PHE A 772 15.92 -7.18 12.96
N SER A 773 15.12 -6.25 13.47
CA SER A 773 14.65 -5.06 12.74
C SER A 773 15.47 -3.81 13.00
N THR A 774 16.54 -3.84 13.78
CA THR A 774 17.24 -2.61 14.19
C THR A 774 18.75 -2.72 14.11
N VAL A 775 19.32 -3.90 13.87
CA VAL A 775 20.77 -4.12 13.78
C VAL A 775 21.21 -4.15 12.32
N TRP A 776 22.24 -3.38 12.00
CA TRP A 776 22.87 -3.32 10.70
C TRP A 776 23.95 -4.41 10.53
N PRO A 777 24.42 -4.62 9.29
CA PRO A 777 25.65 -5.34 9.01
C PRO A 777 26.85 -4.65 9.67
N GLU A 778 27.94 -5.41 9.85
CA GLU A 778 29.17 -4.87 10.44
C GLU A 778 29.84 -3.85 9.50
N ASP A 779 29.79 -4.14 8.19
CA ASP A 779 30.19 -3.23 7.13
C ASP A 779 28.94 -2.55 6.53
N ILE A 780 28.72 -1.30 6.89
CA ILE A 780 27.57 -0.53 6.43
C ILE A 780 27.65 -0.15 4.94
N THR A 781 28.83 -0.25 4.33
CA THR A 781 28.99 -0.02 2.88
C THR A 781 28.48 -1.18 2.04
N ASN A 782 28.25 -2.34 2.68
CA ASN A 782 27.53 -3.48 2.13
C ASN A 782 26.19 -3.68 2.86
N PRO A 783 25.14 -2.91 2.53
CA PRO A 783 23.87 -2.94 3.27
C PRO A 783 23.12 -4.26 3.12
N THR A 784 23.40 -5.06 2.08
CA THR A 784 22.74 -6.35 1.81
C THR A 784 23.42 -7.53 2.51
N ALA A 785 24.58 -7.32 3.16
CA ALA A 785 25.19 -8.33 4.01
C ALA A 785 24.28 -8.71 5.20
N MET A 786 24.46 -9.91 5.73
CA MET A 786 23.68 -10.38 6.87
C MET A 786 24.05 -9.66 8.17
N SER A 787 23.06 -9.03 8.79
CA SER A 787 23.18 -8.51 10.17
C SER A 787 23.39 -9.65 11.17
N LEU A 788 23.88 -9.32 12.37
CA LEU A 788 24.16 -10.33 13.40
C LEU A 788 22.91 -11.20 13.75
N PRO A 789 21.71 -10.63 13.98
CA PRO A 789 20.53 -11.42 14.29
C PRO A 789 20.18 -12.41 13.18
N TYR A 790 20.27 -11.98 11.93
CA TYR A 790 19.96 -12.84 10.79
C TYR A 790 21.02 -13.95 10.62
N ARG A 791 22.30 -13.61 10.73
CA ARG A 791 23.41 -14.59 10.71
C ARG A 791 23.26 -15.65 11.81
N TYR A 792 22.84 -15.24 13.01
CA TYR A 792 22.61 -16.16 14.12
C TYR A 792 21.34 -16.98 13.93
N ALA A 793 20.31 -16.45 13.27
CA ALA A 793 19.15 -17.23 12.90
C ALA A 793 19.54 -18.35 11.92
N HIS A 794 20.46 -18.09 10.98
CA HIS A 794 20.97 -19.08 10.02
C HIS A 794 21.92 -20.13 10.61
N ASP A 795 22.48 -19.88 11.80
CA ASP A 795 23.42 -20.81 12.43
C ASP A 795 22.66 -21.77 13.36
N PRO A 796 22.58 -23.08 13.02
CA PRO A 796 21.82 -24.05 13.80
C PRO A 796 22.43 -24.33 15.18
N THR A 797 23.61 -23.77 15.48
CA THR A 797 24.25 -23.84 16.80
C THR A 797 23.89 -22.65 17.70
N LYS A 798 23.11 -21.68 17.21
CA LYS A 798 22.70 -20.48 17.95
C LYS A 798 21.20 -20.49 18.22
N SER A 799 20.83 -19.86 19.32
CA SER A 799 19.44 -19.62 19.71
C SER A 799 19.10 -18.13 19.74
N VAL A 800 17.83 -17.81 19.99
CA VAL A 800 17.39 -16.43 20.28
C VAL A 800 18.18 -15.87 21.48
N PHE A 801 18.38 -16.69 22.51
CA PHE A 801 19.13 -16.31 23.71
C PHE A 801 20.60 -16.00 23.39
N ASP A 802 21.25 -16.82 22.55
CA ASP A 802 22.62 -16.57 22.10
C ASP A 802 22.75 -15.23 21.36
N THR A 803 21.75 -14.89 20.55
CA THR A 803 21.67 -13.60 19.84
C THR A 803 21.59 -12.44 20.83
N ALA A 804 20.70 -12.51 21.82
CA ALA A 804 20.56 -11.48 22.86
C ALA A 804 21.90 -11.23 23.58
N ARG A 805 22.59 -12.29 23.99
CA ARG A 805 23.90 -12.19 24.66
C ARG A 805 24.98 -11.62 23.75
N ALA A 806 24.97 -11.95 22.47
CA ALA A 806 25.94 -11.45 21.51
C ALA A 806 25.77 -9.95 21.23
N LEU A 807 24.53 -9.49 21.09
CA LEU A 807 24.22 -8.07 20.90
C LEU A 807 24.65 -7.23 22.10
N ILE A 808 24.30 -7.65 23.32
CA ILE A 808 24.72 -6.96 24.54
C ILE A 808 26.25 -6.95 24.70
N ARG A 809 26.93 -8.05 24.34
CA ARG A 809 28.40 -8.07 24.33
C ARG A 809 28.98 -7.04 23.36
N LYS A 810 28.47 -6.98 22.13
CA LYS A 810 28.92 -6.01 21.12
C LYS A 810 28.62 -4.57 21.53
N ALA A 811 27.43 -4.32 22.10
CA ALA A 811 27.07 -3.03 22.66
C ALA A 811 28.04 -2.60 23.77
N ASN A 812 28.34 -3.47 24.74
CA ASN A 812 29.32 -3.20 25.80
C ASN A 812 30.76 -2.96 25.27
N GLN A 813 31.07 -3.47 24.08
CA GLN A 813 32.35 -3.26 23.40
C GLN A 813 32.37 -2.02 22.48
N GLY A 814 31.24 -1.34 22.29
CA GLY A 814 31.13 -0.21 21.35
C GLY A 814 31.22 -0.63 19.88
N THR A 815 30.89 -1.88 19.56
CA THR A 815 31.04 -2.47 18.22
C THR A 815 29.70 -2.84 17.57
N LEU A 816 28.57 -2.46 18.19
CA LEU A 816 27.24 -2.67 17.63
C LEU A 816 26.86 -1.52 16.70
N ARG A 817 26.13 -1.84 15.62
CA ARG A 817 25.67 -0.87 14.62
C ARG A 817 24.16 -1.02 14.40
N PRO A 818 23.36 0.04 14.58
CA PRO A 818 23.69 1.20 15.39
C PRO A 818 23.93 0.81 16.86
N GLN A 819 24.66 1.64 17.60
CA GLN A 819 25.07 1.33 18.97
C GLN A 819 23.88 1.18 19.93
N GLY A 820 22.79 1.93 19.69
CA GLY A 820 21.54 1.87 20.45
C GLY A 820 20.68 0.65 20.17
N ALA A 821 20.97 -0.17 19.15
CA ALA A 821 20.12 -1.30 18.75
C ALA A 821 19.93 -2.39 19.82
N ALA A 822 20.70 -2.34 20.91
CA ALA A 822 20.58 -3.25 22.05
C ALA A 822 20.16 -2.59 23.36
N SER A 823 19.72 -1.32 23.36
CA SER A 823 19.35 -0.58 24.58
C SER A 823 18.29 -1.30 25.41
N ASP A 824 17.32 -1.93 24.74
CA ASP A 824 16.14 -2.51 25.37
C ASP A 824 16.21 -4.05 25.45
N ILE A 825 17.36 -4.64 25.08
CA ILE A 825 17.51 -6.10 25.09
C ILE A 825 17.89 -6.57 26.49
N ASN A 826 16.99 -7.31 27.13
CA ASN A 826 17.28 -8.04 28.36
C ASN A 826 17.51 -9.53 28.05
N PRO A 827 18.76 -10.06 28.10
CA PRO A 827 19.02 -11.45 27.76
C PRO A 827 18.22 -12.46 28.59
N GLN A 828 17.91 -12.13 29.85
CA GLN A 828 17.20 -13.05 30.75
C GLN A 828 15.78 -13.35 30.27
N GLU A 829 15.10 -12.39 29.63
CA GLU A 829 13.77 -12.60 29.03
C GLU A 829 13.80 -13.65 27.92
N TYR A 830 14.96 -13.79 27.26
CA TYR A 830 15.18 -14.75 26.19
C TYR A 830 15.73 -16.10 26.66
N SER A 831 16.05 -16.27 27.95
CA SER A 831 16.67 -17.51 28.47
C SER A 831 15.81 -18.76 28.27
N GLN A 832 14.48 -18.59 28.22
CA GLN A 832 13.52 -19.65 27.92
C GLN A 832 13.52 -20.07 26.43
N TYR A 833 14.12 -19.27 25.55
CA TYR A 833 14.25 -19.53 24.11
C TYR A 833 15.69 -19.91 23.73
N ASP A 834 16.41 -20.65 24.60
CA ASP A 834 17.70 -21.26 24.28
C ASP A 834 17.56 -22.59 23.51
N SER A 835 16.58 -22.64 22.59
CA SER A 835 16.37 -23.76 21.67
C SER A 835 17.12 -23.48 20.36
N LYS A 836 18.09 -24.34 20.05
CA LYS A 836 18.87 -24.31 18.81
C LYS A 836 18.12 -25.08 17.73
N GLN A 837 17.95 -24.47 16.56
CA GLN A 837 17.04 -24.96 15.52
C GLN A 837 17.68 -24.86 14.13
N PRO A 838 17.32 -25.74 13.19
CA PRO A 838 18.03 -25.92 11.92
C PRO A 838 17.72 -24.86 10.86
N ASP A 839 16.80 -23.95 11.12
CA ASP A 839 16.29 -22.97 10.18
C ASP A 839 16.36 -21.56 10.74
N PRO A 840 16.31 -20.51 9.89
CA PRO A 840 16.33 -19.14 10.36
C PRO A 840 14.93 -18.67 10.77
N PRO A 841 14.62 -18.61 12.08
CA PRO A 841 13.38 -17.98 12.52
C PRO A 841 13.45 -16.47 12.34
N THR A 842 12.55 -15.93 11.54
CA THR A 842 12.19 -14.50 11.57
C THR A 842 11.24 -14.17 12.73
N GLY A 843 11.20 -15.05 13.75
CA GLY A 843 10.10 -15.26 14.68
C GLY A 843 9.04 -16.22 14.12
N ARG A 844 8.46 -17.06 14.98
CA ARG A 844 7.35 -17.98 14.66
C ARG A 844 6.16 -17.71 15.57
N GLY A 845 5.38 -16.72 15.16
CA GLY A 845 4.18 -16.29 15.85
C GLY A 845 2.93 -17.06 15.42
N LYS A 846 1.81 -16.66 16.01
CA LYS A 846 0.46 -17.00 15.58
C LYS A 846 -0.21 -15.78 14.94
N ALA A 847 -1.10 -16.03 13.99
CA ALA A 847 -2.05 -15.01 13.55
C ALA A 847 -3.04 -14.68 14.68
N ARG A 848 -3.50 -13.43 14.74
CA ARG A 848 -4.41 -12.88 15.75
C ARG A 848 -5.83 -12.91 15.22
N ALA A 849 -6.65 -13.82 15.75
CA ALA A 849 -8.10 -13.76 15.60
C ALA A 849 -8.69 -12.62 16.44
N VAL A 850 -8.07 -12.31 17.58
CA VAL A 850 -8.42 -11.17 18.43
C VAL A 850 -7.33 -10.09 18.34
N ALA A 851 -7.66 -8.95 17.76
CA ALA A 851 -6.80 -7.77 17.73
C ALA A 851 -7.18 -6.82 18.87
N TRP A 852 -6.69 -7.09 20.07
CA TRP A 852 -7.05 -6.36 21.30
C TRP A 852 -6.75 -4.85 21.28
N ASN A 853 -6.03 -4.35 20.28
CA ASN A 853 -5.74 -2.93 20.09
C ASN A 853 -6.78 -2.22 19.20
N PHE A 854 -7.80 -2.92 18.68
CA PHE A 854 -8.91 -2.32 17.93
C PHE A 854 -10.13 -2.10 18.82
N LEU A 855 -11.05 -1.22 18.38
CA LEU A 855 -12.37 -1.05 18.99
C LEU A 855 -13.16 -2.37 18.88
N ASP A 856 -13.34 -2.83 17.65
CA ASP A 856 -13.85 -4.16 17.36
C ASP A 856 -12.66 -5.16 17.34
N VAL A 857 -12.50 -5.89 18.45
CA VAL A 857 -11.36 -6.80 18.66
C VAL A 857 -11.46 -8.07 17.81
N VAL A 858 -12.68 -8.46 17.46
CA VAL A 858 -13.03 -9.45 16.43
C VAL A 858 -13.85 -8.73 15.34
N PRO A 859 -13.96 -9.26 14.12
CA PRO A 859 -14.80 -8.64 13.10
C PRO A 859 -16.25 -8.58 13.55
N VAL A 860 -16.83 -7.38 13.52
CA VAL A 860 -18.24 -7.12 13.86
C VAL A 860 -18.86 -6.32 12.71
N HIS A 861 -20.06 -6.70 12.28
CA HIS A 861 -20.81 -5.90 11.30
C HIS A 861 -21.19 -4.56 11.91
N ARG A 862 -20.91 -3.49 11.17
CA ARG A 862 -21.28 -2.12 11.52
C ARG A 862 -22.00 -1.59 10.30
N GLU A 863 -23.24 -1.16 10.48
CA GLU A 863 -24.07 -0.67 9.39
C GLU A 863 -23.40 0.54 8.70
N PRO A 864 -23.52 0.70 7.36
CA PRO A 864 -22.95 1.84 6.66
C PRO A 864 -23.42 3.18 7.24
N VAL A 865 -22.56 4.21 7.16
CA VAL A 865 -22.87 5.56 7.64
C VAL A 865 -24.10 6.14 6.93
N GLU A 866 -24.19 5.91 5.62
CA GLU A 866 -25.31 6.29 4.78
C GLU A 866 -26.24 5.07 4.61
N SER A 867 -27.11 4.80 5.59
CA SER A 867 -28.03 3.65 5.56
C SER A 867 -29.51 4.07 5.54
N PRO A 868 -30.35 3.47 4.68
CA PRO A 868 -31.80 3.62 4.73
C PRO A 868 -32.47 2.68 5.75
N ARG A 869 -31.72 1.86 6.48
CA ARG A 869 -32.22 0.82 7.41
C ARG A 869 -32.00 1.24 8.86
N PRO A 870 -32.87 2.08 9.44
CA PRO A 870 -32.70 2.55 10.82
C PRO A 870 -32.75 1.43 11.85
N ASP A 871 -33.47 0.35 11.56
CA ASP A 871 -33.52 -0.87 12.36
C ASP A 871 -32.15 -1.56 12.41
N LEU A 872 -31.41 -1.59 11.30
CA LEU A 872 -30.04 -2.11 11.26
C LEU A 872 -29.04 -1.13 11.87
N VAL A 873 -29.24 0.19 11.73
CA VAL A 873 -28.42 1.20 12.41
C VAL A 873 -28.54 1.07 13.94
N GLU A 874 -29.73 0.79 14.47
CA GLU A 874 -29.94 0.56 15.90
C GLU A 874 -29.26 -0.74 16.37
N ARG A 875 -29.35 -1.81 15.59
CA ARG A 875 -28.76 -3.12 15.93
C ARG A 875 -27.24 -3.16 15.77
N TRP A 876 -26.71 -2.50 14.74
CA TRP A 876 -25.30 -2.53 14.34
C TRP A 876 -24.76 -1.11 14.14
N PRO A 877 -24.72 -0.27 15.17
CA PRO A 877 -24.35 1.14 15.04
C PRO A 877 -22.88 1.31 14.63
N ALA A 878 -22.58 2.36 13.86
CA ALA A 878 -21.21 2.74 13.54
C ALA A 878 -20.40 3.06 14.81
N ASN A 879 -19.07 3.01 14.69
CA ASN A 879 -18.16 3.34 15.79
C ASN A 879 -18.36 4.78 16.30
N GLY A 880 -18.21 4.98 17.61
CA GLY A 880 -18.39 6.26 18.27
C GLY A 880 -17.25 7.26 18.01
N GLN A 881 -17.18 8.27 18.88
CA GLN A 881 -16.16 9.30 18.84
C GLN A 881 -14.75 8.73 19.09
N GLN A 882 -13.79 9.16 18.29
CA GLN A 882 -12.36 8.95 18.47
C GLN A 882 -11.69 10.33 18.47
N THR A 883 -11.00 10.64 19.56
CA THR A 883 -10.33 11.93 19.76
C THR A 883 -8.93 11.90 19.15
N ASN A 884 -8.50 12.99 18.50
CA ASN A 884 -7.16 13.11 17.90
C ASN A 884 -6.78 11.91 16.99
N PHE A 885 -7.73 11.48 16.16
CA PHE A 885 -7.52 10.46 15.14
C PHE A 885 -6.85 11.10 13.92
N PHE A 886 -5.51 11.10 13.90
CA PHE A 886 -4.69 11.82 12.92
C PHE A 886 -4.93 13.33 12.94
N ARG A 887 -4.75 13.95 14.11
CA ARG A 887 -4.86 15.40 14.37
C ARG A 887 -6.27 15.98 14.34
N LEU A 888 -7.29 15.16 14.15
CA LEU A 888 -8.69 15.58 14.06
C LEU A 888 -9.58 14.58 14.80
N ASP A 889 -10.70 15.05 15.33
CA ASP A 889 -11.73 14.15 15.87
C ASP A 889 -12.50 13.45 14.76
N GLN A 890 -12.87 12.20 15.01
CA GLN A 890 -13.74 11.42 14.13
C GLN A 890 -14.93 10.88 14.94
N ASP A 891 -16.14 11.06 14.43
CA ASP A 891 -17.35 10.48 15.04
C ASP A 891 -18.26 9.90 13.94
N ASN A 892 -18.14 8.59 13.73
CA ASN A 892 -18.92 7.91 12.70
C ASN A 892 -20.38 7.74 13.14
N ALA A 893 -20.65 7.57 14.44
CA ALA A 893 -22.00 7.39 14.98
C ALA A 893 -22.84 8.67 14.86
N ALA A 894 -22.27 9.84 15.19
CA ALA A 894 -22.96 11.13 15.00
C ALA A 894 -23.21 11.42 13.52
N THR A 895 -22.24 11.10 12.65
CA THR A 895 -22.39 11.23 11.19
C THR A 895 -23.52 10.31 10.71
N GLN A 896 -23.49 9.01 11.06
CA GLN A 896 -24.51 8.03 10.68
C GLN A 896 -25.90 8.44 11.15
N LYS A 897 -26.03 8.91 12.39
CA LYS A 897 -27.30 9.39 12.95
C LYS A 897 -27.85 10.55 12.13
N THR A 898 -27.01 11.53 11.80
CA THR A 898 -27.42 12.71 11.01
C THR A 898 -27.88 12.28 9.61
N SER A 899 -27.09 11.46 8.93
CA SER A 899 -27.39 10.93 7.60
C SER A 899 -28.68 10.10 7.57
N THR A 900 -28.84 9.17 8.51
CA THR A 900 -30.03 8.32 8.62
C THR A 900 -31.30 9.15 8.90
N GLN A 901 -31.21 10.15 9.78
CA GLN A 901 -32.33 11.06 10.05
C GLN A 901 -32.71 11.88 8.82
N ALA A 902 -31.72 12.37 8.06
CA ALA A 902 -31.97 13.11 6.83
C ALA A 902 -32.67 12.22 5.79
N ALA A 903 -32.20 10.98 5.59
CA ALA A 903 -32.82 10.01 4.70
C ALA A 903 -34.29 9.73 5.10
N GLN A 904 -34.55 9.50 6.39
CA GLN A 904 -35.90 9.27 6.91
C GLN A 904 -36.83 10.48 6.70
N GLN A 905 -36.37 11.70 7.00
CA GLN A 905 -37.15 12.92 6.81
C GLN A 905 -37.55 13.13 5.35
N GLN A 906 -36.69 12.70 4.42
CA GLN A 906 -36.94 12.76 2.99
C GLN A 906 -37.72 11.54 2.45
N GLY A 907 -38.06 10.57 3.31
CA GLY A 907 -38.72 9.33 2.92
C GLY A 907 -37.85 8.42 2.03
N MET A 908 -36.53 8.59 2.08
CA MET A 908 -35.58 7.76 1.33
C MET A 908 -35.42 6.41 2.02
N ASN A 909 -35.94 5.37 1.38
CA ASN A 909 -35.81 3.98 1.79
C ASN A 909 -34.95 3.15 0.82
N THR A 910 -34.35 3.81 -0.17
CA THR A 910 -33.62 3.19 -1.29
C THR A 910 -32.24 3.80 -1.39
N ILE A 911 -31.22 2.96 -1.59
CA ILE A 911 -29.88 3.41 -1.96
C ILE A 911 -29.87 3.56 -3.48
N LEU A 912 -29.75 4.79 -3.96
CA LEU A 912 -29.49 5.07 -5.37
C LEU A 912 -27.98 5.19 -5.56
N THR A 913 -27.38 4.18 -6.17
CA THR A 913 -26.02 4.32 -6.67
C THR A 913 -26.10 4.84 -8.10
N SER A 914 -25.86 6.14 -8.27
CA SER A 914 -25.72 6.77 -9.60
C SER A 914 -24.24 6.92 -9.93
N GLY A 915 -23.83 6.42 -11.10
CA GLY A 915 -22.47 6.57 -11.59
C GLY A 915 -22.46 7.28 -12.94
N ARG A 916 -21.55 8.24 -13.09
CA ARG A 916 -21.04 8.59 -14.41
C ARG A 916 -19.79 7.74 -14.64
N GLN A 917 -19.92 6.60 -15.32
CA GLN A 917 -18.76 5.92 -15.89
C GLN A 917 -18.26 6.76 -17.07
N VAL A 918 -17.38 7.74 -16.83
CA VAL A 918 -16.30 7.89 -17.79
C VAL A 918 -15.28 6.88 -17.32
N GLU A 919 -15.23 5.73 -17.98
CA GLU A 919 -14.16 4.76 -17.79
C GLU A 919 -12.87 5.42 -18.29
N HIS A 920 -12.31 6.34 -17.49
CA HIS A 920 -10.88 6.51 -17.49
C HIS A 920 -10.37 5.21 -16.91
N GLN A 921 -9.59 4.47 -17.68
CA GLN A 921 -9.11 3.16 -17.23
C GLN A 921 -8.19 3.23 -15.99
N GLY A 922 -8.07 4.38 -15.32
CA GLY A 922 -7.46 4.59 -14.02
C GLY A 922 -7.74 6.03 -13.56
N GLY A 923 -7.56 6.31 -12.27
CA GLY A 923 -7.68 7.66 -11.70
C GLY A 923 -6.35 8.42 -11.78
N GLY A 924 -6.30 9.55 -12.49
CA GLY A 924 -5.14 10.43 -12.50
C GLY A 924 -5.18 11.44 -13.66
N SER A 925 -4.34 12.48 -13.60
CA SER A 925 -4.21 13.48 -14.67
C SER A 925 -3.70 12.85 -15.97
N GLU A 926 -2.79 11.87 -15.88
CA GLU A 926 -2.21 11.14 -17.00
C GLU A 926 -3.26 10.39 -17.84
N THR A 927 -4.08 9.54 -17.20
CA THR A 927 -5.12 8.76 -17.89
C THR A 927 -6.27 9.62 -18.40
N ARG A 928 -6.51 10.79 -17.80
CA ARG A 928 -7.53 11.76 -18.25
C ARG A 928 -7.03 12.61 -19.42
N SER A 929 -5.72 12.76 -19.57
CA SER A 929 -5.10 13.57 -20.62
C SER A 929 -4.82 12.78 -21.90
N ASN A 930 -5.02 11.46 -21.88
CA ASN A 930 -4.84 10.57 -23.02
C ASN A 930 -6.20 10.20 -23.65
N LEU A 931 -6.31 10.38 -24.97
CA LEU A 931 -7.56 10.22 -25.71
C LEU A 931 -7.96 8.75 -25.90
N PHE A 932 -6.99 7.82 -25.82
CA PHE A 932 -7.20 6.38 -25.96
C PHE A 932 -7.66 5.71 -24.67
N THR A 933 -7.47 6.37 -23.53
CA THR A 933 -7.88 5.87 -22.20
C THR A 933 -9.21 6.45 -21.74
N ALA A 934 -9.87 7.26 -22.56
CA ALA A 934 -11.20 7.77 -22.33
C ALA A 934 -12.21 6.95 -23.14
N ASP A 935 -12.91 6.03 -22.47
CA ASP A 935 -14.07 5.37 -23.08
C ASP A 935 -15.35 6.16 -22.68
N LEU A 936 -16.08 6.63 -23.68
CA LEU A 936 -17.37 7.30 -23.47
C LEU A 936 -18.44 6.23 -23.30
N GLN A 937 -18.82 5.90 -22.07
CA GLN A 937 -20.08 5.17 -21.86
C GLN A 937 -21.24 6.12 -22.20
N PRO A 938 -22.10 5.78 -23.17
CA PRO A 938 -23.14 6.68 -23.64
C PRO A 938 -24.32 6.84 -22.66
N HIS A 939 -24.32 6.13 -21.52
CA HIS A 939 -25.46 6.07 -20.61
C HIS A 939 -25.04 6.33 -19.16
N MET A 940 -25.61 7.37 -18.55
CA MET A 940 -25.75 7.43 -17.10
C MET A 940 -26.60 6.24 -16.68
N TYR A 941 -26.20 5.53 -15.62
CA TYR A 941 -26.99 4.44 -15.08
C TYR A 941 -27.36 4.71 -13.62
N ALA A 942 -28.51 4.16 -13.25
CA ALA A 942 -28.99 4.07 -11.89
C ALA A 942 -29.22 2.59 -11.61
N GLU A 943 -28.59 2.06 -10.58
CA GLU A 943 -28.87 0.70 -10.12
C GLU A 943 -29.98 0.76 -9.08
N ILE A 944 -31.06 0.06 -9.38
CA ILE A 944 -32.20 -0.15 -8.49
C ILE A 944 -32.24 -1.65 -8.19
N HIS A 945 -32.48 -2.00 -6.93
CA HIS A 945 -32.65 -3.40 -6.55
C HIS A 945 -33.77 -4.06 -7.39
N PRO A 946 -33.61 -5.31 -7.87
CA PRO A 946 -34.63 -5.97 -8.69
C PRO A 946 -36.01 -6.03 -8.03
N ASP A 947 -36.10 -6.28 -6.72
CA ASP A 947 -37.39 -6.30 -6.00
C ASP A 947 -38.09 -4.92 -5.95
N MET A 948 -37.35 -3.85 -6.25
CA MET A 948 -37.86 -2.47 -6.29
C MET A 948 -38.18 -2.00 -7.73
N ALA A 949 -37.68 -2.71 -8.75
CA ALA A 949 -37.84 -2.38 -10.17
C ALA A 949 -39.02 -3.14 -10.79
#